data_AF-A0A7J8H3R6-F1
#
_entry.id   AF-A0A7J8H3R6-F1
#
_cell.length_a   1.000
_cell.length_b   1.000
_cell.length_c   1.000
_cell.angle_alpha   90.00
_cell.angle_beta   90.00
_cell.angle_gamma   90.00
#
_symmetry.space_group_name_H-M   'P 1'
#
loop_
_entity.id
_entity.type
_entity.pdbx_description
1 polymer ?
#
loop_
_entity_poly.entity_id
_entity_poly.type
_entity_poly.pdbx_seq_one_letter_code
_entity_poly.pdbx_strand_id
1 'polypeptide(L)'
;MGIRLDNASAFQGAVISPHYDSLLVKVIAHSKDHPTAATKMSRALAEFRVRGVKTNIPFLQNVLNNQQFLAGIVDTQFIDENPDLFQLRPAQNRAQKLLHYLGHVMVNGPTTPIPVKTNPSPMDPIVPTVPIGPPPSGFRDILLQEGPEGFARAVRNHQGLLLMDTTFRDAHQSLLATRVRTHDLKKIAPYVAHNFSKLFSIENWGGATFDVAMRFLYECPWRRLQELRELIPNIPFQMLLRGANAVGYTNYPDNVVFKFCEVAKENGMDVFRVFDSLNYLPNLLLGMEAVGSAGGVVEAAISYTGDVADPSRTKYSLQYYMGLAEELVRAGTHILCIKDMAGLLKPAACTMLVGALRDRFPDLPLHIHTHDTSGAGVATMLACAQAGADVVDVAADAMSGMTSQPSMGALVACTQGTPLETGVPLERVFDYSEYWEGTRGLYAAFDCTATMKSGNSDVYENEIPGGQYTNLHFQAHSMGLGSRFKEVKKAYVEANQMLGDLIKVTPSSKIVGDLAQFMVQNGLTRAVAEAQAEELSFPRSVVEFLQGYIGIPHGGFPEPLRSKVLKDLPRVEGRPGASLPPLDLQALEKELTERHGEEMTPEDVLSAAIYPDVFSSFKDFTATFGPLDSLNTRLFLQGPKIAEEFEVELERGKTLHIKALAITDLNRTGQRQVFFELNGQLRSILVKDTQAMKEMHFHPKALKDVKGQIGAPMPGKVIDIKVEAGAKVAKGQPLCVLSAMKMETVVTSPMEGTIRKIHVTKDMILEGDDLILEIE
;
A
#
# COMPACT_ATOMS: atom_id res chain seq x y z
N MET A 1 -39.21 -11.62 28.14
CA MET A 1 -40.41 -11.01 28.77
C MET A 1 -39.99 -10.13 29.95
N GLY A 2 -40.68 -9.00 30.17
CA GLY A 2 -40.36 -8.06 31.26
C GLY A 2 -39.57 -6.81 30.85
N ILE A 3 -39.57 -6.45 29.56
CA ILE A 3 -39.10 -5.15 29.07
C ILE A 3 -40.30 -4.41 28.50
N ARG A 4 -40.46 -3.14 28.91
CA ARG A 4 -41.43 -2.20 28.38
C ARG A 4 -40.68 -1.03 27.76
N LEU A 5 -41.12 -0.61 26.56
CA LEU A 5 -40.60 0.54 25.85
C LEU A 5 -41.70 1.60 25.75
N ASP A 6 -41.45 2.78 26.29
CA ASP A 6 -42.31 3.95 26.12
C ASP A 6 -41.56 4.92 25.22
N ASN A 7 -41.93 4.93 23.94
CA ASN A 7 -41.27 5.74 22.94
C ASN A 7 -41.72 7.20 23.03
N ALA A 8 -40.79 8.15 22.88
CA ALA A 8 -41.10 9.56 22.72
C ALA A 8 -41.09 9.91 21.23
N SER A 9 -40.23 10.84 20.79
CA SER A 9 -40.11 11.29 19.40
C SER A 9 -39.06 10.55 18.57
N ALA A 10 -38.61 9.36 19.02
CA ALA A 10 -37.56 8.59 18.34
C ALA A 10 -38.18 7.54 17.40
N PHE A 11 -38.34 7.89 16.12
CA PHE A 11 -38.73 6.98 15.05
C PHE A 11 -37.81 7.14 13.83
N GLN A 12 -37.95 6.24 12.85
CA GLN A 12 -37.10 6.28 11.66
C GLN A 12 -37.27 7.59 10.89
N GLY A 13 -36.17 8.33 10.69
CA GLY A 13 -36.16 9.62 10.01
C GLY A 13 -36.52 10.83 10.87
N ALA A 14 -36.77 10.64 12.18
CA ALA A 14 -37.04 11.76 13.08
C ALA A 14 -35.82 12.68 13.23
N VAL A 15 -36.05 13.99 13.16
CA VAL A 15 -35.05 15.03 13.44
C VAL A 15 -35.25 15.48 14.89
N ILE A 16 -34.22 15.28 15.72
CA ILE A 16 -34.29 15.64 17.15
C ILE A 16 -34.03 17.14 17.30
N SER A 17 -35.05 17.87 17.77
CA SER A 17 -34.98 19.31 18.00
C SER A 17 -34.21 19.64 19.27
N PRO A 18 -33.39 20.71 19.28
CA PRO A 18 -32.72 21.18 20.50
C PRO A 18 -33.67 21.92 21.47
N HIS A 19 -34.94 22.15 21.08
CA HIS A 19 -35.90 22.96 21.87
C HIS A 19 -36.65 22.19 22.95
N TYR A 20 -36.49 20.87 23.02
CA TYR A 20 -37.14 20.00 24.01
C TYR A 20 -36.10 19.18 24.78
N ASP A 21 -36.55 18.43 25.79
CA ASP A 21 -35.69 17.48 26.48
C ASP A 21 -35.18 16.40 25.51
N SER A 22 -33.98 15.88 25.77
CA SER A 22 -33.32 14.92 24.89
C SER A 22 -33.84 13.48 25.04
N LEU A 23 -35.07 13.30 25.50
CA LEU A 23 -35.66 11.98 25.74
C LEU A 23 -35.97 11.28 24.41
N LEU A 24 -35.29 10.17 24.15
CA LEU A 24 -35.54 9.33 22.98
C LEU A 24 -36.57 8.23 23.28
N VAL A 25 -36.30 7.41 24.29
CA VAL A 25 -37.13 6.28 24.69
C VAL A 25 -36.92 6.01 26.18
N LYS A 26 -37.98 5.64 26.89
CA LYS A 26 -37.86 5.07 28.24
C LYS A 26 -37.86 3.56 28.13
N VAL A 27 -36.84 2.92 28.72
CA VAL A 27 -36.73 1.46 28.81
C VAL A 27 -36.98 1.09 30.25
N ILE A 28 -37.94 0.20 30.50
CA ILE A 28 -38.31 -0.25 31.85
C ILE A 28 -38.16 -1.77 31.89
N ALA A 29 -37.33 -2.25 32.82
CA ALA A 29 -37.12 -3.68 33.06
C ALA A 29 -37.80 -4.09 34.37
N HIS A 30 -38.50 -5.22 34.36
CA HIS A 30 -39.18 -5.77 35.53
C HIS A 30 -38.79 -7.24 35.76
N SER A 31 -38.49 -7.56 37.02
CA SER A 31 -38.18 -8.90 37.49
C SER A 31 -38.52 -9.05 38.98
N LYS A 32 -38.30 -10.27 39.52
CA LYS A 32 -38.56 -10.59 40.93
C LYS A 32 -37.55 -9.98 41.90
N ASP A 33 -36.36 -9.65 41.41
CA ASP A 33 -35.24 -9.11 42.17
C ASP A 33 -34.46 -8.09 41.32
N HIS A 34 -33.73 -7.21 42.00
CA HIS A 34 -32.98 -6.11 41.38
C HIS A 34 -31.85 -6.58 40.44
N PRO A 35 -30.97 -7.53 40.81
CA PRO A 35 -29.92 -8.02 39.91
C PRO A 35 -30.47 -8.60 38.59
N THR A 36 -31.57 -9.34 38.65
CA THR A 36 -32.21 -9.90 37.45
C THR A 36 -32.86 -8.79 36.60
N ALA A 37 -33.47 -7.78 37.22
CA ALA A 37 -34.00 -6.61 36.50
C ALA A 37 -32.87 -5.80 35.82
N ALA A 38 -31.76 -5.57 36.52
CA ALA A 38 -30.58 -4.90 35.99
C ALA A 38 -29.97 -5.67 34.81
N THR A 39 -29.86 -7.01 34.92
CA THR A 39 -29.39 -7.88 33.82
C THR A 39 -30.29 -7.77 32.59
N LYS A 40 -31.62 -7.79 32.78
CA LYS A 40 -32.59 -7.61 31.68
C LYS A 40 -32.45 -6.23 31.03
N MET A 41 -32.25 -5.18 31.82
CA MET A 41 -32.01 -3.82 31.34
C MET A 41 -30.71 -3.74 30.55
N SER A 42 -29.62 -4.28 31.09
CA SER A 42 -28.31 -4.30 30.44
C SER A 42 -28.38 -5.00 29.08
N ARG A 43 -29.05 -6.15 29.00
CA ARG A 43 -29.35 -6.84 27.74
C ARG A 43 -30.19 -5.99 26.78
N ALA A 44 -31.27 -5.35 27.25
CA ALA A 44 -32.11 -4.50 26.42
C ALA A 44 -31.32 -3.32 25.83
N LEU A 45 -30.51 -2.65 26.63
CA LEU A 45 -29.63 -1.57 26.20
C LEU A 45 -28.55 -2.06 25.21
N ALA A 46 -28.00 -3.26 25.41
CA ALA A 46 -27.06 -3.88 24.49
C ALA A 46 -27.69 -4.24 23.13
N GLU A 47 -29.01 -4.44 23.07
CA GLU A 47 -29.77 -4.68 21.83
C GLU A 47 -30.14 -3.37 21.10
N PHE A 48 -30.24 -2.23 21.80
CA PHE A 48 -30.57 -0.94 21.18
C PHE A 48 -29.51 -0.51 20.15
N ARG A 49 -29.97 -0.06 18.99
CA ARG A 49 -29.13 0.55 17.95
C ARG A 49 -29.72 1.89 17.55
N VAL A 50 -29.20 2.96 18.14
CA VAL A 50 -29.53 4.35 17.79
C VAL A 50 -28.35 4.94 17.01
N ARG A 51 -28.65 5.61 15.89
CA ARG A 51 -27.65 6.19 14.98
C ARG A 51 -28.07 7.62 14.61
N GLY A 52 -27.10 8.48 14.32
CA GLY A 52 -27.29 9.90 14.01
C GLY A 52 -27.08 10.84 15.20
N VAL A 53 -27.25 10.36 16.44
CA VAL A 53 -26.99 11.10 17.68
C VAL A 53 -26.21 10.25 18.67
N LYS A 54 -25.41 10.89 19.54
CA LYS A 54 -24.79 10.21 20.68
C LYS A 54 -25.86 9.86 21.72
N THR A 55 -25.71 8.75 22.42
CA THR A 55 -26.61 8.32 23.50
C THR A 55 -25.85 8.06 24.78
N ASN A 56 -26.57 8.07 25.91
CA ASN A 56 -26.05 7.73 27.23
C ASN A 56 -26.01 6.21 27.49
N ILE A 57 -26.25 5.36 26.48
CA ILE A 57 -26.30 3.89 26.65
C ILE A 57 -25.01 3.33 27.28
N PRO A 58 -23.79 3.70 26.84
CA PRO A 58 -22.56 3.16 27.43
C PRO A 58 -22.43 3.50 28.93
N PHE A 59 -22.81 4.72 29.32
CA PHE A 59 -22.84 5.14 30.72
C PHE A 59 -23.83 4.31 31.53
N LEU A 60 -25.06 4.12 31.02
CA LEU A 60 -26.07 3.28 31.68
C LEU A 60 -25.62 1.83 31.81
N GLN A 61 -24.89 1.28 30.82
CA GLN A 61 -24.30 -0.06 30.93
C GLN A 61 -23.24 -0.14 32.03
N ASN A 62 -22.39 0.88 32.18
CA ASN A 62 -21.42 0.95 33.27
C ASN A 62 -22.12 0.98 34.65
N VAL A 63 -23.18 1.77 34.79
CA VAL A 63 -24.01 1.81 36.02
C VAL A 63 -24.61 0.43 36.33
N LEU A 64 -25.20 -0.23 35.34
CA LEU A 64 -25.86 -1.53 35.52
C LEU A 64 -24.88 -2.69 35.82
N ASN A 65 -23.59 -2.50 35.59
CA ASN A 65 -22.54 -3.46 35.89
C ASN A 65 -21.75 -3.12 37.19
N ASN A 66 -22.01 -1.96 37.80
CA ASN A 66 -21.35 -1.56 39.04
C ASN A 66 -21.91 -2.34 40.24
N GLN A 67 -21.02 -2.83 41.12
CA GLN A 67 -21.40 -3.67 42.26
C GLN A 67 -22.23 -2.93 43.31
N GLN A 68 -21.96 -1.65 43.57
CA GLN A 68 -22.75 -0.84 44.51
C GLN A 68 -24.20 -0.69 44.02
N PHE A 69 -24.36 -0.42 42.71
CA PHE A 69 -25.68 -0.35 42.07
C PHE A 69 -26.42 -1.70 42.14
N LEU A 70 -25.74 -2.81 41.83
CA LEU A 70 -26.33 -4.16 41.88
C LEU A 70 -26.71 -4.60 43.30
N ALA A 71 -25.97 -4.15 44.32
CA ALA A 71 -26.28 -4.41 45.72
C ALA A 71 -27.42 -3.51 46.26
N GLY A 72 -27.82 -2.47 45.52
CA GLY A 72 -28.81 -1.48 45.98
C GLY A 72 -28.29 -0.53 47.06
N ILE A 73 -26.96 -0.44 47.23
CA ILE A 73 -26.29 0.40 48.23
C ILE A 73 -25.77 1.64 47.50
N VAL A 74 -26.69 2.51 47.08
CA VAL A 74 -26.37 3.75 46.35
C VAL A 74 -27.11 4.92 46.99
N ASP A 75 -26.50 6.09 46.96
CA ASP A 75 -27.11 7.35 47.35
C ASP A 75 -27.00 8.38 46.20
N THR A 76 -27.29 9.65 46.51
CA THR A 76 -27.25 10.73 45.51
C THR A 76 -25.84 11.10 45.05
N GLN A 77 -24.78 10.66 45.75
CA GLN A 77 -23.37 10.93 45.42
C GLN A 77 -22.73 9.80 44.61
N PHE A 78 -23.38 8.63 44.50
CA PHE A 78 -22.87 7.44 43.80
C PHE A 78 -22.17 7.73 42.46
N ILE A 79 -22.75 8.56 41.59
CA ILE A 79 -22.15 8.85 40.28
C ILE A 79 -20.85 9.66 40.43
N ASP A 80 -20.84 10.65 41.32
CA ASP A 80 -19.68 11.53 41.56
C ASP A 80 -18.53 10.77 42.23
N GLU A 81 -18.85 9.77 43.07
CA GLU A 81 -17.88 8.92 43.76
C GLU A 81 -17.31 7.78 42.89
N ASN A 82 -17.93 7.51 41.73
CA ASN A 82 -17.53 6.44 40.82
C ASN A 82 -17.13 7.02 39.44
N PRO A 83 -15.99 7.75 39.33
CA PRO A 83 -15.56 8.39 38.08
C PRO A 83 -15.33 7.39 36.93
N ASP A 84 -15.05 6.13 37.25
CA ASP A 84 -14.89 5.05 36.28
C ASP A 84 -16.14 4.79 35.44
N LEU A 85 -17.33 5.22 35.90
CA LEU A 85 -18.57 5.16 35.12
C LEU A 85 -18.47 5.95 33.80
N PHE A 86 -17.60 6.96 33.75
CA PHE A 86 -17.34 7.79 32.56
C PHE A 86 -16.23 7.25 31.65
N GLN A 87 -15.63 6.11 31.98
CA GLN A 87 -14.76 5.37 31.05
C GLN A 87 -15.64 4.65 30.01
N LEU A 88 -16.12 5.41 29.04
CA LEU A 88 -17.06 4.93 28.03
C LEU A 88 -16.31 4.18 26.93
N ARG A 89 -16.59 2.87 26.78
CA ARG A 89 -16.06 2.10 25.66
C ARG A 89 -16.83 2.45 24.38
N PRO A 90 -16.17 2.93 23.31
CA PRO A 90 -16.83 3.21 22.05
C PRO A 90 -17.43 1.91 21.46
N ALA A 91 -18.69 1.95 21.04
CA ALA A 91 -19.29 0.82 20.35
C ALA A 91 -18.65 0.66 18.96
N GLN A 92 -18.18 -0.55 18.64
CA GLN A 92 -17.65 -0.85 17.31
C GLN A 92 -18.73 -0.69 16.24
N ASN A 93 -18.37 -0.05 15.12
CA ASN A 93 -19.31 0.25 14.04
C ASN A 93 -18.87 -0.31 12.68
N ARG A 94 -18.24 -1.49 12.70
CA ARG A 94 -17.62 -2.15 11.53
C ARG A 94 -18.59 -2.26 10.34
N ALA A 95 -19.81 -2.75 10.56
CA ALA A 95 -20.80 -2.90 9.49
C ALA A 95 -21.17 -1.55 8.83
N GLN A 96 -21.33 -0.47 9.61
CA GLN A 96 -21.66 0.84 9.03
C GLN A 96 -20.48 1.42 8.24
N LYS A 97 -19.24 1.22 8.71
CA LYS A 97 -18.03 1.65 7.99
C LYS A 97 -17.93 0.94 6.63
N LEU A 98 -18.22 -0.36 6.59
CA LEU A 98 -18.29 -1.13 5.34
C LEU A 98 -19.39 -0.62 4.41
N LEU A 99 -20.61 -0.41 4.90
CA LEU A 99 -21.68 0.18 4.08
C LEU A 99 -21.31 1.58 3.57
N HIS A 100 -20.58 2.36 4.37
CA HIS A 100 -20.08 3.67 3.96
C HIS A 100 -19.04 3.56 2.84
N TYR A 101 -18.12 2.59 2.93
CA TYR A 101 -17.16 2.32 1.87
C TYR A 101 -17.86 1.88 0.58
N LEU A 102 -18.73 0.87 0.66
CA LEU A 102 -19.48 0.36 -0.50
C LEU A 102 -20.31 1.48 -1.16
N GLY A 103 -21.00 2.29 -0.35
CA GLY A 103 -21.73 3.46 -0.84
C GLY A 103 -20.81 4.50 -1.48
N HIS A 104 -19.63 4.73 -0.91
CA HIS A 104 -18.61 5.61 -1.50
C HIS A 104 -18.18 5.12 -2.88
N VAL A 105 -17.86 3.83 -3.02
CA VAL A 105 -17.45 3.25 -4.30
C VAL A 105 -18.58 3.28 -5.33
N MET A 106 -19.82 3.01 -4.92
CA MET A 106 -20.99 3.10 -5.81
C MET A 106 -21.22 4.51 -6.37
N VAL A 107 -20.91 5.57 -5.60
CA VAL A 107 -21.12 6.97 -6.01
C VAL A 107 -19.91 7.56 -6.73
N ASN A 108 -18.72 7.36 -6.18
CA ASN A 108 -17.49 8.04 -6.63
C ASN A 108 -16.59 7.16 -7.51
N GLY A 109 -16.89 5.85 -7.57
CA GLY A 109 -16.03 4.86 -8.18
C GLY A 109 -14.91 4.34 -7.26
N PRO A 110 -13.99 3.54 -7.81
CA PRO A 110 -12.93 2.87 -7.07
C PRO A 110 -12.02 3.86 -6.34
N THR A 111 -11.67 3.58 -5.09
CA THR A 111 -10.76 4.42 -4.31
C THR A 111 -9.30 4.21 -4.69
N THR A 112 -8.96 3.00 -5.17
CA THR A 112 -7.65 2.69 -5.74
C THR A 112 -7.56 3.24 -7.17
N PRO A 113 -6.52 4.01 -7.54
CA PRO A 113 -6.33 4.51 -8.90
C PRO A 113 -6.22 3.37 -9.91
N ILE A 114 -7.11 3.35 -10.90
CA ILE A 114 -7.15 2.33 -11.95
C ILE A 114 -6.34 2.80 -13.16
N PRO A 115 -5.27 2.07 -13.57
CA PRO A 115 -4.44 2.47 -14.70
C PRO A 115 -5.11 2.15 -16.04
N VAL A 116 -5.91 1.08 -16.13
CA VAL A 116 -6.58 0.68 -17.37
C VAL A 116 -8.07 0.43 -17.18
N LYS A 117 -8.88 0.93 -18.12
CA LYS A 117 -10.34 0.75 -18.13
C LYS A 117 -10.71 -0.67 -18.53
N THR A 118 -10.54 -1.60 -17.61
CA THR A 118 -10.94 -3.02 -17.75
C THR A 118 -11.72 -3.44 -16.52
N ASN A 119 -12.78 -4.23 -16.72
CA ASN A 119 -13.60 -4.72 -15.61
C ASN A 119 -13.00 -5.99 -15.01
N PRO A 120 -12.98 -6.13 -13.67
CA PRO A 120 -12.74 -7.40 -12.99
C PRO A 120 -13.68 -8.50 -13.46
N SER A 121 -13.20 -9.73 -13.39
CA SER A 121 -14.02 -10.94 -13.57
C SER A 121 -15.25 -10.90 -12.65
N PRO A 122 -16.45 -11.25 -13.16
CA PRO A 122 -17.64 -11.36 -12.33
C PRO A 122 -17.68 -12.67 -11.54
N MET A 123 -16.82 -13.64 -11.86
CA MET A 123 -16.76 -14.94 -11.21
C MET A 123 -15.75 -14.94 -10.08
N ASP A 124 -16.14 -15.49 -8.94
CA ASP A 124 -15.21 -15.73 -7.84
C ASP A 124 -14.25 -16.88 -8.20
N PRO A 125 -12.97 -16.80 -7.81
CA PRO A 125 -12.01 -17.87 -8.04
C PRO A 125 -12.40 -19.14 -7.29
N ILE A 126 -12.21 -20.30 -7.93
CA ILE A 126 -12.45 -21.61 -7.33
C ILE A 126 -11.25 -21.96 -6.47
N VAL A 127 -11.48 -22.11 -5.16
CA VAL A 127 -10.44 -22.56 -4.23
C VAL A 127 -10.32 -24.08 -4.32
N PRO A 128 -9.13 -24.64 -4.62
CA PRO A 128 -8.93 -26.07 -4.69
C PRO A 128 -9.13 -26.74 -3.32
N THR A 129 -9.46 -28.03 -3.33
CA THR A 129 -9.72 -28.76 -2.09
C THR A 129 -8.45 -28.95 -1.25
N VAL A 130 -8.59 -28.78 0.06
CA VAL A 130 -7.47 -28.87 1.01
C VAL A 130 -7.69 -30.08 1.93
N PRO A 131 -6.67 -30.93 2.16
CA PRO A 131 -6.77 -32.03 3.10
C PRO A 131 -7.13 -31.56 4.52
N ILE A 132 -7.88 -32.40 5.25
CA ILE A 132 -8.19 -32.14 6.66
C ILE A 132 -6.99 -32.53 7.52
N GLY A 133 -6.53 -31.62 8.37
CA GLY A 133 -5.43 -31.84 9.32
C GLY A 133 -4.37 -30.75 9.25
N PRO A 134 -3.29 -30.85 10.07
CA PRO A 134 -2.15 -29.95 9.93
C PRO A 134 -1.39 -30.23 8.63
N PRO A 135 -0.71 -29.23 8.04
CA PRO A 135 0.12 -29.45 6.87
C PRO A 135 1.36 -30.30 7.20
N PRO A 136 1.98 -30.96 6.20
CA PRO A 136 3.20 -31.73 6.41
C PRO A 136 4.36 -30.86 6.89
N SER A 137 5.33 -31.46 7.57
CA SER A 137 6.57 -30.76 7.95
C SER A 137 7.33 -30.26 6.72
N GLY A 138 7.92 -29.08 6.84
CA GLY A 138 8.68 -28.41 5.78
C GLY A 138 9.99 -27.81 6.29
N PHE A 139 10.68 -27.06 5.43
CA PHE A 139 11.96 -26.45 5.77
C PHE A 139 11.92 -25.47 6.95
N ARG A 140 10.74 -24.92 7.27
CA ARG A 140 10.60 -24.03 8.44
C ARG A 140 10.80 -24.78 9.74
N ASP A 141 10.40 -26.04 9.81
CA ASP A 141 10.60 -26.85 11.03
C ASP A 141 12.09 -27.04 11.30
N ILE A 142 12.89 -27.27 10.26
CA ILE A 142 14.36 -27.36 10.36
C ILE A 142 14.93 -26.01 10.83
N LEU A 143 14.50 -24.91 10.24
CA LEU A 143 14.94 -23.57 10.66
C LEU A 143 14.63 -23.29 12.13
N LEU A 144 13.43 -23.64 12.61
CA LEU A 144 13.04 -23.43 14.00
C LEU A 144 13.80 -24.32 14.99
N GLN A 145 14.21 -25.52 14.56
CA GLN A 145 14.92 -26.48 15.40
C GLN A 145 16.44 -26.24 15.42
N GLU A 146 17.03 -25.93 14.28
CA GLU A 146 18.48 -25.90 14.08
C GLU A 146 19.03 -24.50 13.79
N GLY A 147 18.18 -23.48 13.67
CA GLY A 147 18.58 -22.10 13.38
C GLY A 147 19.00 -21.88 11.91
N PRO A 148 19.41 -20.65 11.58
CA PRO A 148 19.77 -20.26 10.21
C PRO A 148 20.87 -21.11 9.56
N GLU A 149 21.90 -21.49 10.31
CA GLU A 149 23.00 -22.32 9.82
C GLU A 149 22.54 -23.76 9.54
N GLY A 150 21.67 -24.31 10.40
CA GLY A 150 21.05 -25.62 10.17
C GLY A 150 20.17 -25.63 8.91
N PHE A 151 19.36 -24.58 8.73
CA PHE A 151 18.57 -24.37 7.53
C PHE A 151 19.45 -24.31 6.26
N ALA A 152 20.49 -23.47 6.25
CA ALA A 152 21.40 -23.37 5.11
C ALA A 152 22.07 -24.71 4.76
N ARG A 153 22.48 -25.48 5.77
CA ARG A 153 23.05 -26.82 5.60
C ARG A 153 22.03 -27.79 4.99
N ALA A 154 20.78 -27.75 5.44
CA ALA A 154 19.71 -28.59 4.92
C ALA A 154 19.38 -28.26 3.46
N VAL A 155 19.39 -26.97 3.09
CA VAL A 155 19.23 -26.53 1.69
C VAL A 155 20.35 -27.06 0.82
N ARG A 156 21.61 -26.91 1.24
CA ARG A 156 22.76 -27.41 0.49
C ARG A 156 22.76 -28.93 0.32
N ASN A 157 22.32 -29.66 1.33
CA ASN A 157 22.29 -31.13 1.34
C ASN A 157 21.09 -31.72 0.58
N HIS A 158 20.11 -30.88 0.20
CA HIS A 158 18.95 -31.33 -0.54
C HIS A 158 19.35 -31.97 -1.87
N GLN A 159 18.69 -33.06 -2.24
CA GLN A 159 18.87 -33.73 -3.52
C GLN A 159 17.78 -33.27 -4.48
N GLY A 160 18.17 -32.72 -5.63
CA GLY A 160 17.24 -32.10 -6.58
C GLY A 160 17.26 -30.57 -6.47
N LEU A 161 16.45 -29.91 -7.31
CA LEU A 161 16.31 -28.47 -7.33
C LEU A 161 15.21 -28.02 -6.37
N LEU A 162 15.51 -27.07 -5.49
CA LEU A 162 14.49 -26.42 -4.66
C LEU A 162 13.88 -25.23 -5.41
N LEU A 163 12.60 -24.98 -5.12
CA LEU A 163 11.84 -23.87 -5.69
C LEU A 163 11.48 -22.86 -4.59
N MET A 164 11.57 -21.58 -4.92
CA MET A 164 11.02 -20.45 -4.18
C MET A 164 9.79 -19.92 -4.91
N ASP A 165 8.63 -19.90 -4.26
CA ASP A 165 7.42 -19.33 -4.86
C ASP A 165 7.34 -17.81 -4.62
N THR A 166 7.34 -17.01 -5.69
CA THR A 166 7.22 -15.55 -5.64
C THR A 166 5.80 -15.04 -5.88
N THR A 167 4.82 -15.94 -6.04
CA THR A 167 3.45 -15.58 -6.41
C THR A 167 2.80 -14.61 -5.41
N PHE A 168 3.19 -14.69 -4.14
CA PHE A 168 2.64 -13.88 -3.05
C PHE A 168 3.28 -12.48 -2.96
N ARG A 169 4.36 -12.20 -3.71
CA ARG A 169 5.11 -10.93 -3.67
C ARG A 169 5.51 -10.43 -5.05
N ASP A 170 6.54 -10.98 -5.66
CA ASP A 170 7.16 -10.38 -6.85
C ASP A 170 6.36 -10.56 -8.13
N ALA A 171 5.63 -11.66 -8.24
CA ALA A 171 4.84 -11.95 -9.43
C ALA A 171 3.77 -10.88 -9.65
N HIS A 172 2.95 -10.62 -8.63
CA HIS A 172 1.92 -9.57 -8.72
C HIS A 172 2.50 -8.16 -8.64
N GLN A 173 3.67 -7.97 -8.03
CA GLN A 173 4.40 -6.69 -8.12
C GLN A 173 4.74 -6.35 -9.59
N SER A 174 5.10 -7.36 -10.37
CA SER A 174 5.50 -7.21 -11.77
C SER A 174 4.30 -7.14 -12.73
N LEU A 175 3.32 -8.02 -12.52
CA LEU A 175 2.17 -8.20 -13.42
C LEU A 175 0.98 -7.30 -13.11
N LEU A 176 0.70 -7.04 -11.82
CA LEU A 176 -0.56 -6.47 -11.33
C LEU A 176 -0.34 -5.21 -10.49
N ALA A 177 0.79 -4.52 -10.69
CA ALA A 177 1.19 -3.33 -9.93
C ALA A 177 1.10 -3.53 -8.41
N THR A 178 1.43 -4.71 -7.90
CA THR A 178 1.42 -5.08 -6.47
C THR A 178 0.02 -5.04 -5.83
N ARG A 179 -1.06 -5.16 -6.61
CA ARG A 179 -2.43 -4.95 -6.10
C ARG A 179 -3.08 -6.19 -5.48
N VAL A 180 -2.43 -7.35 -5.46
CA VAL A 180 -3.01 -8.55 -4.86
C VAL A 180 -3.22 -8.36 -3.36
N ARG A 181 -4.46 -8.60 -2.93
CA ARG A 181 -4.99 -8.34 -1.60
C ARG A 181 -4.78 -9.52 -0.66
N THR A 182 -4.77 -9.22 0.62
CA THR A 182 -4.66 -10.21 1.71
C THR A 182 -5.77 -11.26 1.59
N HIS A 183 -6.99 -10.85 1.22
CA HIS A 183 -8.15 -11.72 1.02
C HIS A 183 -7.87 -12.89 0.07
N ASP A 184 -7.31 -12.61 -1.11
CA ASP A 184 -7.07 -13.66 -2.11
C ASP A 184 -5.84 -14.52 -1.76
N LEU A 185 -4.85 -13.97 -1.07
CA LEU A 185 -3.70 -14.74 -0.59
C LEU A 185 -4.12 -15.75 0.49
N LYS A 186 -4.99 -15.34 1.43
CA LYS A 186 -5.49 -16.21 2.51
C LYS A 186 -6.29 -17.39 2.00
N LYS A 187 -7.09 -17.18 0.95
CA LYS A 187 -7.94 -18.24 0.38
C LYS A 187 -7.14 -19.43 -0.13
N ILE A 188 -5.97 -19.19 -0.74
CA ILE A 188 -5.13 -20.25 -1.31
C ILE A 188 -4.02 -20.73 -0.36
N ALA A 189 -3.70 -19.96 0.69
CA ALA A 189 -2.63 -20.28 1.64
C ALA A 189 -2.70 -21.71 2.22
N PRO A 190 -3.85 -22.24 2.68
CA PRO A 190 -3.91 -23.63 3.15
C PRO A 190 -3.57 -24.67 2.08
N TYR A 191 -3.97 -24.44 0.82
CA TYR A 191 -3.59 -25.33 -0.28
C TYR A 191 -2.07 -25.36 -0.48
N VAL A 192 -1.43 -24.19 -0.42
CA VAL A 192 0.02 -24.05 -0.53
C VAL A 192 0.72 -24.78 0.62
N ALA A 193 0.29 -24.56 1.86
CA ALA A 193 0.86 -25.20 3.04
C ALA A 193 0.85 -26.74 2.95
N HIS A 194 -0.23 -27.33 2.43
CA HIS A 194 -0.39 -28.77 2.34
C HIS A 194 0.34 -29.41 1.15
N ASN A 195 0.35 -28.76 -0.01
CA ASN A 195 0.82 -29.39 -1.26
C ASN A 195 2.23 -28.98 -1.66
N PHE A 196 2.75 -27.89 -1.09
CA PHE A 196 4.05 -27.32 -1.41
C PHE A 196 4.97 -27.23 -0.19
N SER A 197 4.83 -28.14 0.78
CA SER A 197 5.62 -28.15 2.03
C SER A 197 7.13 -28.27 1.82
N LYS A 198 7.58 -28.70 0.64
CA LYS A 198 8.99 -28.82 0.25
C LYS A 198 9.57 -27.57 -0.42
N LEU A 199 8.80 -26.50 -0.61
CA LEU A 199 9.38 -25.24 -1.09
C LEU A 199 10.51 -24.80 -0.16
N PHE A 200 11.59 -24.27 -0.77
CA PHE A 200 12.65 -23.62 -0.01
C PHE A 200 12.06 -22.52 0.87
N SER A 201 11.16 -21.72 0.28
CA SER A 201 10.36 -20.73 0.99
C SER A 201 9.27 -20.14 0.06
N ILE A 202 8.37 -19.32 0.61
CA ILE A 202 7.45 -18.46 -0.14
C ILE A 202 7.86 -17.00 0.11
N GLU A 203 8.11 -16.27 -0.97
CA GLU A 203 8.34 -14.84 -0.89
C GLU A 203 6.98 -14.13 -0.88
N ASN A 204 6.63 -13.54 0.26
CA ASN A 204 5.30 -12.97 0.51
C ASN A 204 5.32 -11.54 1.04
N TRP A 205 6.51 -10.94 1.21
CA TRP A 205 6.64 -9.67 1.90
C TRP A 205 7.86 -8.84 1.45
N GLY A 206 7.93 -7.59 1.90
CA GLY A 206 8.95 -6.64 1.43
C GLY A 206 8.71 -6.18 -0.01
N GLY A 207 9.75 -5.66 -0.67
CA GLY A 207 9.58 -4.99 -1.95
C GLY A 207 8.57 -3.83 -1.86
N ALA A 208 7.65 -3.73 -2.82
CA ALA A 208 6.62 -2.67 -2.82
C ALA A 208 5.38 -3.01 -1.97
N THR A 209 5.25 -4.25 -1.48
CA THR A 209 4.02 -4.73 -0.81
C THR A 209 3.68 -3.94 0.45
N PHE A 210 4.68 -3.52 1.22
CA PHE A 210 4.49 -2.77 2.47
C PHE A 210 3.81 -1.41 2.26
N ASP A 211 4.35 -0.60 1.36
CA ASP A 211 3.78 0.71 0.97
C ASP A 211 2.43 0.53 0.26
N VAL A 212 2.34 -0.38 -0.71
CA VAL A 212 1.13 -0.55 -1.52
C VAL A 212 -0.06 -1.06 -0.70
N ALA A 213 0.18 -1.96 0.26
CA ALA A 213 -0.87 -2.46 1.15
C ALA A 213 -1.54 -1.30 1.89
N MET A 214 -0.76 -0.40 2.50
CA MET A 214 -1.32 0.75 3.24
C MET A 214 -1.88 1.82 2.30
N ARG A 215 -1.13 2.20 1.26
CA ARG A 215 -1.44 3.36 0.41
C ARG A 215 -2.63 3.12 -0.51
N PHE A 216 -2.74 1.94 -1.10
CA PHE A 216 -3.66 1.67 -2.20
C PHE A 216 -4.71 0.62 -1.86
N LEU A 217 -4.35 -0.37 -1.05
CA LEU A 217 -5.28 -1.43 -0.63
C LEU A 217 -5.97 -1.10 0.71
N TYR A 218 -5.39 -0.16 1.46
CA TYR A 218 -5.84 0.19 2.81
C TYR A 218 -5.92 -1.02 3.75
N GLU A 219 -4.90 -1.87 3.66
CA GLU A 219 -4.71 -3.08 4.46
C GLU A 219 -3.40 -2.97 5.25
N CYS A 220 -3.37 -3.50 6.48
CA CYS A 220 -2.15 -3.54 7.27
C CYS A 220 -1.22 -4.65 6.74
N PRO A 221 0.01 -4.33 6.29
CA PRO A 221 0.93 -5.35 5.80
C PRO A 221 1.32 -6.33 6.91
N TRP A 222 1.42 -5.88 8.16
CA TRP A 222 1.79 -6.73 9.30
C TRP A 222 0.72 -7.77 9.60
N ARG A 223 -0.55 -7.36 9.57
CA ARG A 223 -1.67 -8.31 9.67
C ARG A 223 -1.62 -9.34 8.54
N ARG A 224 -1.31 -8.93 7.31
CA ARG A 224 -1.11 -9.87 6.20
C ARG A 224 -0.03 -10.92 6.52
N LEU A 225 1.11 -10.49 7.08
CA LEU A 225 2.17 -11.42 7.50
C LEU A 225 1.68 -12.40 8.57
N GLN A 226 1.08 -11.89 9.64
CA GLN A 226 0.58 -12.68 10.77
C GLN A 226 -0.48 -13.71 10.32
N GLU A 227 -1.50 -13.27 9.57
CA GLU A 227 -2.59 -14.15 9.13
C GLU A 227 -2.10 -15.20 8.13
N LEU A 228 -1.20 -14.85 7.21
CA LEU A 228 -0.58 -15.85 6.33
C LEU A 228 0.30 -16.82 7.11
N ARG A 229 0.98 -16.34 8.17
CA ARG A 229 1.87 -17.18 8.97
C ARG A 229 1.08 -18.26 9.70
N GLU A 230 -0.08 -17.91 10.26
CA GLU A 230 -1.01 -18.84 10.88
C GLU A 230 -1.50 -19.90 9.89
N LEU A 231 -1.81 -19.51 8.65
CA LEU A 231 -2.34 -20.42 7.62
C LEU A 231 -1.27 -21.31 6.98
N ILE A 232 0.00 -20.90 7.01
CA ILE A 232 1.13 -21.63 6.43
C ILE A 232 2.17 -21.83 7.53
N PRO A 233 2.06 -22.75 8.48
CA PRO A 233 3.02 -22.85 9.58
C PRO A 233 4.38 -23.48 9.21
N ASN A 234 4.48 -24.17 8.08
CA ASN A 234 5.53 -25.16 7.76
C ASN A 234 6.55 -24.73 6.69
N ILE A 235 6.28 -23.66 5.93
CA ILE A 235 7.15 -23.17 4.84
C ILE A 235 7.81 -21.85 5.27
N PRO A 236 9.14 -21.66 5.13
CA PRO A 236 9.75 -20.41 5.56
C PRO A 236 9.22 -19.22 4.76
N PHE A 237 8.96 -18.10 5.42
CA PHE A 237 8.59 -16.87 4.73
C PHE A 237 9.82 -16.05 4.38
N GLN A 238 9.89 -15.59 3.14
CA GLN A 238 10.95 -14.73 2.65
C GLN A 238 10.43 -13.33 2.34
N MET A 239 11.27 -12.34 2.65
CA MET A 239 11.07 -10.96 2.20
C MET A 239 12.26 -10.42 1.45
N LEU A 240 11.98 -9.47 0.55
CA LEU A 240 12.99 -8.62 -0.06
C LEU A 240 13.25 -7.39 0.81
N LEU A 241 14.46 -7.27 1.36
CA LEU A 241 14.89 -6.19 2.25
C LEU A 241 15.98 -5.34 1.58
N ARG A 242 15.78 -4.03 1.50
CA ARG A 242 16.82 -3.11 1.04
C ARG A 242 17.75 -2.77 2.21
N GLY A 243 19.03 -3.10 2.11
CA GLY A 243 19.98 -3.14 3.24
C GLY A 243 19.85 -1.99 4.23
N ALA A 244 20.11 -0.75 3.81
CA ALA A 244 20.06 0.42 4.70
C ALA A 244 18.69 1.12 4.78
N ASN A 245 17.68 0.61 4.08
CA ASN A 245 16.38 1.29 3.94
C ASN A 245 15.19 0.41 4.36
N ALA A 246 15.43 -0.83 4.79
CA ALA A 246 14.43 -1.85 5.02
C ALA A 246 13.44 -1.98 3.84
N VAL A 247 12.23 -1.43 3.99
CA VAL A 247 11.14 -1.45 2.98
C VAL A 247 10.80 -0.05 2.44
N GLY A 248 11.61 0.95 2.78
CA GLY A 248 11.40 2.36 2.48
C GLY A 248 12.03 2.88 1.18
N TYR A 249 11.82 4.16 0.89
CA TYR A 249 12.39 4.86 -0.28
C TYR A 249 13.48 5.88 0.06
N THR A 250 13.73 6.15 1.35
CA THR A 250 14.77 7.05 1.83
C THR A 250 15.64 6.34 2.87
N ASN A 251 16.68 7.00 3.38
CA ASN A 251 17.50 6.47 4.45
C ASN A 251 16.86 6.70 5.81
N TYR A 252 17.07 5.74 6.68
CA TYR A 252 16.63 5.78 8.06
C TYR A 252 17.85 5.68 8.97
N PRO A 253 17.77 6.20 10.20
CA PRO A 253 18.74 5.89 11.22
C PRO A 253 18.82 4.38 11.44
N ASP A 254 20.01 3.87 11.78
CA ASP A 254 20.28 2.44 11.86
C ASP A 254 19.33 1.72 12.81
N ASN A 255 19.00 2.35 13.95
CA ASN A 255 18.13 1.75 14.96
C ASN A 255 16.72 1.43 14.42
N VAL A 256 16.24 2.15 13.40
CA VAL A 256 14.96 1.84 12.72
C VAL A 256 15.08 0.57 11.89
N VAL A 257 16.19 0.37 11.18
CA VAL A 257 16.43 -0.84 10.36
C VAL A 257 16.57 -2.08 11.24
N PHE A 258 17.34 -1.98 12.33
CA PHE A 258 17.48 -3.06 13.31
C PHE A 258 16.14 -3.41 13.94
N LYS A 259 15.40 -2.41 14.45
CA LYS A 259 14.09 -2.66 15.07
C LYS A 259 13.06 -3.22 14.08
N PHE A 260 13.13 -2.80 12.82
CA PHE A 260 12.27 -3.37 11.77
C PHE A 260 12.55 -4.87 11.56
N CYS A 261 13.82 -5.27 11.48
CA CYS A 261 14.18 -6.68 11.29
C CYS A 261 13.77 -7.54 12.48
N GLU A 262 13.95 -7.03 13.70
CA GLU A 262 13.50 -7.66 14.95
C GLU A 262 11.99 -7.91 14.93
N VAL A 263 11.18 -6.87 14.73
CA VAL A 263 9.71 -6.98 14.72
C VAL A 263 9.21 -7.83 13.55
N ALA A 264 9.86 -7.77 12.38
CA ALA A 264 9.56 -8.66 11.26
C ALA A 264 9.79 -10.14 11.62
N LYS A 265 10.90 -10.45 12.29
CA LYS A 265 11.21 -11.81 12.74
C LYS A 265 10.21 -12.30 13.78
N GLU A 266 9.88 -11.47 14.77
CA GLU A 266 8.85 -11.76 15.79
C GLU A 266 7.48 -12.08 15.17
N ASN A 267 7.13 -11.39 14.08
CA ASN A 267 5.89 -11.59 13.34
C ASN A 267 5.91 -12.78 12.36
N GLY A 268 6.99 -13.56 12.32
CA GLY A 268 7.07 -14.82 11.57
C GLY A 268 7.75 -14.73 10.21
N MET A 269 8.48 -13.64 9.91
CA MET A 269 9.43 -13.61 8.79
C MET A 269 10.63 -14.49 9.08
N ASP A 270 11.12 -15.25 8.09
CA ASP A 270 12.17 -16.24 8.31
C ASP A 270 13.46 -15.92 7.55
N VAL A 271 13.34 -15.61 6.25
CA VAL A 271 14.44 -15.35 5.34
C VAL A 271 14.41 -13.91 4.86
N PHE A 272 15.53 -13.21 4.96
CA PHE A 272 15.66 -11.83 4.51
C PHE A 272 16.66 -11.78 3.37
N ARG A 273 16.15 -11.57 2.15
CA ARG A 273 16.97 -11.31 0.97
C ARG A 273 17.44 -9.87 1.00
N VAL A 274 18.66 -9.65 1.48
CA VAL A 274 19.27 -8.33 1.66
C VAL A 274 19.96 -7.90 0.37
N PHE A 275 19.46 -6.84 -0.25
CA PHE A 275 20.06 -6.26 -1.47
C PHE A 275 20.29 -4.75 -1.32
N ASP A 276 21.15 -4.19 -2.18
CA ASP A 276 21.33 -2.75 -2.33
C ASP A 276 21.16 -2.35 -3.79
N SER A 277 20.57 -1.17 -4.03
CA SER A 277 20.22 -0.76 -5.39
C SER A 277 21.40 -0.43 -6.31
N LEU A 278 22.58 -0.28 -5.72
CA LEU A 278 23.86 -0.01 -6.39
C LEU A 278 24.90 -1.10 -6.08
N ASN A 279 24.51 -2.21 -5.43
CA ASN A 279 25.40 -3.17 -4.78
C ASN A 279 26.45 -2.48 -3.86
N TYR A 280 26.06 -1.39 -3.19
CA TYR A 280 26.94 -0.65 -2.31
C TYR A 280 27.14 -1.40 -1.00
N LEU A 281 28.34 -1.99 -0.85
CA LEU A 281 28.68 -2.92 0.23
C LEU A 281 28.35 -2.40 1.64
N PRO A 282 28.64 -1.15 2.04
CA PRO A 282 28.28 -0.66 3.38
C PRO A 282 26.78 -0.74 3.71
N ASN A 283 25.90 -0.58 2.72
CA ASN A 283 24.46 -0.74 2.93
C ASN A 283 24.07 -2.21 3.09
N LEU A 284 24.69 -3.10 2.31
CA LEU A 284 24.47 -4.54 2.40
C LEU A 284 24.88 -5.05 3.79
N LEU A 285 26.07 -4.67 4.26
CA LEU A 285 26.58 -5.11 5.56
C LEU A 285 25.68 -4.71 6.72
N LEU A 286 25.17 -3.46 6.74
CA LEU A 286 24.23 -3.02 7.76
C LEU A 286 22.95 -3.88 7.78
N GLY A 287 22.38 -4.16 6.59
CA GLY A 287 21.18 -4.98 6.49
C GLY A 287 21.43 -6.43 6.93
N MET A 288 22.57 -7.00 6.56
CA MET A 288 22.98 -8.34 6.99
C MET A 288 23.14 -8.41 8.51
N GLU A 289 23.78 -7.41 9.12
CA GLU A 289 23.96 -7.32 10.57
C GLU A 289 22.63 -7.17 11.31
N ALA A 290 21.72 -6.33 10.80
CA ALA A 290 20.38 -6.14 11.37
C ALA A 290 19.56 -7.44 11.36
N VAL A 291 19.60 -8.19 10.25
CA VAL A 291 18.91 -9.48 10.12
C VAL A 291 19.55 -10.55 11.02
N GLY A 292 20.88 -10.65 11.02
CA GLY A 292 21.60 -11.61 11.86
C GLY A 292 21.33 -11.36 13.34
N SER A 293 21.32 -10.10 13.76
CA SER A 293 21.00 -9.69 15.14
C SER A 293 19.57 -10.03 15.54
N ALA A 294 18.62 -10.00 14.59
CA ALA A 294 17.25 -10.42 14.81
C ALA A 294 17.07 -11.95 14.86
N GLY A 295 18.09 -12.74 14.48
CA GLY A 295 18.01 -14.21 14.37
C GLY A 295 17.31 -14.70 13.09
N GLY A 296 17.27 -13.87 12.04
CA GLY A 296 16.76 -14.25 10.72
C GLY A 296 17.80 -14.94 9.85
N VAL A 297 17.35 -15.65 8.80
CA VAL A 297 18.26 -16.16 7.76
C VAL A 297 18.69 -14.99 6.87
N VAL A 298 19.97 -14.65 6.95
CA VAL A 298 20.64 -13.70 6.05
C VAL A 298 20.86 -14.35 4.68
N GLU A 299 20.15 -13.87 3.66
CA GLU A 299 20.43 -14.14 2.25
C GLU A 299 20.97 -12.86 1.60
N ALA A 300 22.29 -12.75 1.43
CA ALA A 300 22.90 -11.62 0.76
C ALA A 300 22.71 -11.72 -0.76
N ALA A 301 22.14 -10.69 -1.38
CA ALA A 301 21.79 -10.68 -2.78
C ALA A 301 22.62 -9.68 -3.59
N ILE A 302 23.28 -10.18 -4.64
CA ILE A 302 23.99 -9.37 -5.62
C ILE A 302 23.05 -9.06 -6.78
N SER A 303 22.75 -7.78 -7.01
CA SER A 303 21.94 -7.36 -8.15
C SER A 303 22.75 -7.50 -9.45
N TYR A 304 22.22 -8.25 -10.42
CA TYR A 304 22.88 -8.53 -11.70
C TYR A 304 22.51 -7.47 -12.74
N THR A 305 23.50 -6.97 -13.45
CA THR A 305 23.37 -6.09 -14.61
C THR A 305 24.53 -6.43 -15.53
N GLY A 306 24.61 -5.86 -16.74
CA GLY A 306 25.71 -6.28 -17.59
C GLY A 306 25.43 -7.58 -18.35
N ASP A 307 26.51 -8.11 -18.90
CA ASP A 307 26.56 -9.47 -19.42
C ASP A 307 27.97 -10.01 -19.14
N VAL A 308 28.11 -10.92 -18.18
CA VAL A 308 29.42 -11.50 -17.82
C VAL A 308 30.02 -12.33 -18.97
N ALA A 309 29.21 -12.76 -19.93
CA ALA A 309 29.67 -13.46 -21.12
C ALA A 309 30.11 -12.52 -22.24
N ASP A 310 29.87 -11.21 -22.12
CA ASP A 310 30.31 -10.20 -23.09
C ASP A 310 31.64 -9.57 -22.66
N PRO A 311 32.76 -9.89 -23.32
CA PRO A 311 34.08 -9.36 -22.95
C PRO A 311 34.21 -7.85 -23.19
N SER A 312 33.31 -7.22 -23.95
CA SER A 312 33.31 -5.76 -24.15
C SER A 312 32.73 -5.00 -22.95
N ARG A 313 31.93 -5.66 -22.09
CA ARG A 313 31.35 -5.06 -20.89
C ARG A 313 32.25 -5.28 -19.68
N THR A 314 33.23 -4.40 -19.51
CA THR A 314 34.29 -4.56 -18.51
C THR A 314 33.92 -4.09 -17.10
N LYS A 315 32.95 -3.18 -16.95
CA LYS A 315 32.57 -2.59 -15.66
C LYS A 315 31.96 -3.62 -14.70
N TYR A 316 31.00 -4.41 -15.18
CA TYR A 316 30.31 -5.47 -14.43
C TYR A 316 30.76 -6.85 -14.92
N SER A 317 32.05 -7.11 -14.79
CA SER A 317 32.68 -8.36 -15.23
C SER A 317 32.47 -9.52 -14.25
N LEU A 318 32.81 -10.75 -14.64
CA LEU A 318 32.81 -11.90 -13.72
C LEU A 318 33.65 -11.62 -12.45
N GLN A 319 34.79 -10.94 -12.59
CA GLN A 319 35.64 -10.58 -11.44
C GLN A 319 34.94 -9.64 -10.46
N TYR A 320 34.12 -8.71 -10.95
CA TYR A 320 33.32 -7.83 -10.10
C TYR A 320 32.34 -8.65 -9.23
N TYR A 321 31.62 -9.58 -9.85
CA TYR A 321 30.67 -10.43 -9.14
C TYR A 321 31.34 -11.37 -8.13
N MET A 322 32.46 -11.99 -8.52
CA MET A 322 33.23 -12.86 -7.63
C MET A 322 33.81 -12.10 -6.43
N GLY A 323 34.36 -10.90 -6.65
CA GLY A 323 34.89 -10.07 -5.57
C GLY A 323 33.81 -9.63 -4.57
N LEU A 324 32.63 -9.23 -5.07
CA LEU A 324 31.52 -8.89 -4.18
C LEU A 324 30.99 -10.12 -3.42
N ALA A 325 30.91 -11.29 -4.07
CA ALA A 325 30.53 -12.53 -3.41
C ALA A 325 31.48 -12.88 -2.26
N GLU A 326 32.80 -12.75 -2.46
CA GLU A 326 33.80 -12.97 -1.39
C GLU A 326 33.59 -12.06 -0.19
N GLU A 327 33.29 -10.78 -0.42
CA GLU A 327 32.99 -9.81 0.64
C GLU A 327 31.74 -10.20 1.45
N LEU A 328 30.67 -10.62 0.76
CA LEU A 328 29.41 -11.02 1.40
C LEU A 328 29.52 -12.36 2.14
N VAL A 329 30.28 -13.31 1.61
CA VAL A 329 30.56 -14.58 2.30
C VAL A 329 31.41 -14.34 3.53
N ARG A 330 32.44 -13.48 3.45
CA ARG A 330 33.25 -13.09 4.61
C ARG A 330 32.42 -12.39 5.69
N ALA A 331 31.39 -11.65 5.29
CA ALA A 331 30.44 -11.01 6.20
C ALA A 331 29.42 -11.97 6.83
N GLY A 332 29.46 -13.27 6.50
CA GLY A 332 28.65 -14.30 7.16
C GLY A 332 27.26 -14.49 6.57
N THR A 333 27.09 -14.34 5.25
CA THR A 333 25.82 -14.73 4.61
C THR A 333 25.56 -16.23 4.76
N HIS A 334 24.32 -16.62 5.06
CA HIS A 334 23.93 -18.04 5.11
C HIS A 334 23.67 -18.59 3.72
N ILE A 335 23.15 -17.75 2.82
CA ILE A 335 22.79 -18.07 1.44
C ILE A 335 23.26 -16.91 0.56
N LEU A 336 23.82 -17.19 -0.61
CA LEU A 336 24.19 -16.17 -1.58
C LEU A 336 23.17 -16.15 -2.73
N CYS A 337 22.58 -15.00 -2.97
CA CYS A 337 21.62 -14.80 -4.05
C CYS A 337 22.20 -13.99 -5.21
N ILE A 338 21.95 -14.43 -6.45
CA ILE A 338 22.09 -13.59 -7.64
C ILE A 338 20.70 -13.11 -8.04
N LYS A 339 20.49 -11.79 -7.94
CA LYS A 339 19.23 -11.13 -8.25
C LYS A 339 19.28 -10.46 -9.62
N ASP A 340 18.82 -11.17 -10.65
CA ASP A 340 18.61 -10.61 -11.98
C ASP A 340 17.20 -9.99 -12.09
N MET A 341 17.09 -8.74 -11.65
CA MET A 341 15.83 -7.99 -11.59
C MET A 341 15.22 -7.63 -12.96
N ALA A 342 15.97 -7.79 -14.05
CA ALA A 342 15.54 -7.42 -15.40
C ALA A 342 15.47 -8.60 -16.38
N GLY A 343 15.96 -9.79 -16.01
CA GLY A 343 15.98 -10.95 -16.91
C GLY A 343 17.09 -10.86 -17.96
N LEU A 344 18.25 -10.32 -17.57
CA LEU A 344 19.45 -10.12 -18.38
C LEU A 344 20.38 -11.34 -18.41
N LEU A 345 20.28 -12.20 -17.41
CA LEU A 345 21.15 -13.35 -17.22
C LEU A 345 20.81 -14.41 -18.27
N LYS A 346 21.61 -14.45 -19.35
CA LYS A 346 21.48 -15.45 -20.42
C LYS A 346 21.96 -16.82 -19.93
N PRO A 347 21.52 -17.94 -20.54
CA PRO A 347 21.98 -19.27 -20.16
C PRO A 347 23.51 -19.44 -20.14
N ALA A 348 24.23 -18.90 -21.14
CA ALA A 348 25.69 -18.96 -21.14
C ALA A 348 26.33 -18.14 -20.01
N ALA A 349 25.77 -16.96 -19.72
CA ALA A 349 26.23 -16.10 -18.65
C ALA A 349 25.98 -16.71 -17.27
N CYS A 350 24.84 -17.39 -17.08
CA CYS A 350 24.56 -18.07 -15.82
C CYS A 350 25.46 -19.29 -15.60
N THR A 351 25.71 -20.11 -16.62
CA THR A 351 26.66 -21.23 -16.49
C THR A 351 28.04 -20.75 -16.06
N MET A 352 28.49 -19.62 -16.62
CA MET A 352 29.77 -19.02 -16.24
C MET A 352 29.76 -18.48 -14.80
N LEU A 353 28.77 -17.66 -14.43
CA LEU A 353 28.71 -17.02 -13.11
C LEU A 353 28.42 -18.03 -12.00
N VAL A 354 27.37 -18.84 -12.14
CA VAL A 354 26.95 -19.80 -11.11
C VAL A 354 27.99 -20.90 -10.95
N GLY A 355 28.58 -21.38 -12.05
CA GLY A 355 29.67 -22.35 -12.00
C GLY A 355 30.88 -21.80 -11.22
N ALA A 356 31.32 -20.58 -11.52
CA ALA A 356 32.42 -19.94 -10.80
C ALA A 356 32.12 -19.74 -9.30
N LEU A 357 30.88 -19.36 -8.95
CA LEU A 357 30.45 -19.24 -7.56
C LEU A 357 30.44 -20.59 -6.85
N ARG A 358 29.94 -21.64 -7.49
CA ARG A 358 29.91 -23.00 -6.92
C ARG A 358 31.33 -23.54 -6.72
N ASP A 359 32.22 -23.36 -7.68
CA ASP A 359 33.63 -23.78 -7.58
C ASP A 359 34.33 -23.07 -6.42
N ARG A 360 34.03 -21.78 -6.21
CA ARG A 360 34.63 -20.98 -5.13
C ARG A 360 34.03 -21.28 -3.76
N PHE A 361 32.73 -21.54 -3.69
CA PHE A 361 31.96 -21.74 -2.46
C PHE A 361 31.16 -23.05 -2.51
N PRO A 362 31.83 -24.22 -2.38
CA PRO A 362 31.20 -25.53 -2.57
C PRO A 362 30.10 -25.86 -1.56
N ASP A 363 30.17 -25.31 -0.35
CA ASP A 363 29.26 -25.59 0.77
C ASP A 363 28.16 -24.52 0.96
N LEU A 364 28.28 -23.39 0.26
CA LEU A 364 27.33 -22.28 0.40
C LEU A 364 26.10 -22.52 -0.50
N PRO A 365 24.87 -22.41 0.03
CA PRO A 365 23.68 -22.41 -0.81
C PRO A 365 23.67 -21.24 -1.80
N LEU A 366 23.37 -21.54 -3.06
CA LEU A 366 23.25 -20.57 -4.15
C LEU A 366 21.79 -20.47 -4.58
N HIS A 367 21.25 -19.25 -4.51
CA HIS A 367 19.87 -18.95 -4.85
C HIS A 367 19.81 -18.00 -6.06
N ILE A 368 19.16 -18.42 -7.15
CA ILE A 368 19.08 -17.58 -8.34
C ILE A 368 17.65 -17.04 -8.54
N HIS A 369 17.58 -15.73 -8.69
CA HIS A 369 16.37 -15.00 -9.00
C HIS A 369 16.50 -14.39 -10.39
N THR A 370 15.49 -14.59 -11.25
CA THR A 370 15.38 -13.89 -12.54
C THR A 370 13.94 -13.46 -12.81
N HIS A 371 13.78 -12.58 -13.78
CA HIS A 371 12.52 -12.36 -14.47
C HIS A 371 12.53 -13.03 -15.86
N ASP A 372 11.36 -13.36 -16.40
CA ASP A 372 11.18 -13.97 -17.72
C ASP A 372 10.85 -12.92 -18.79
N THR A 373 11.34 -11.69 -18.60
CA THR A 373 10.97 -10.55 -19.45
C THR A 373 11.43 -10.77 -20.88
N SER A 374 12.59 -11.38 -21.06
CA SER A 374 13.15 -11.75 -22.36
C SER A 374 12.49 -12.99 -22.99
N GLY A 375 11.67 -13.74 -22.24
CA GLY A 375 11.13 -15.04 -22.65
C GLY A 375 12.14 -16.19 -22.58
N ALA A 376 13.31 -15.98 -21.95
CA ALA A 376 14.38 -16.97 -21.79
C ALA A 376 14.55 -17.46 -20.35
N GLY A 377 13.72 -17.02 -19.41
CA GLY A 377 13.88 -17.22 -17.98
C GLY A 377 13.84 -18.69 -17.56
N VAL A 378 12.93 -19.50 -18.13
CA VAL A 378 12.91 -20.96 -17.87
C VAL A 378 14.22 -21.61 -18.29
N ALA A 379 14.74 -21.27 -19.47
CA ALA A 379 16.00 -21.80 -19.97
C ALA A 379 17.19 -21.35 -19.09
N THR A 380 17.19 -20.09 -18.64
CA THR A 380 18.19 -19.58 -17.71
C THR A 380 18.15 -20.32 -16.37
N MET A 381 16.97 -20.53 -15.77
CA MET A 381 16.87 -21.24 -14.48
C MET A 381 17.32 -22.70 -14.58
N LEU A 382 17.01 -23.39 -15.68
CA LEU A 382 17.54 -24.74 -15.93
C LEU A 382 19.07 -24.74 -16.04
N ALA A 383 19.64 -23.77 -16.76
CA ALA A 383 21.10 -23.65 -16.88
C ALA A 383 21.77 -23.27 -15.55
N CYS A 384 21.14 -22.45 -14.70
CA CYS A 384 21.58 -22.18 -13.34
C CYS A 384 21.59 -23.45 -12.47
N ALA A 385 20.50 -24.23 -12.52
CA ALA A 385 20.38 -25.48 -11.77
C ALA A 385 21.45 -26.49 -12.21
N GLN A 386 21.69 -26.63 -13.51
CA GLN A 386 22.76 -27.48 -14.06
C GLN A 386 24.16 -27.01 -13.65
N ALA A 387 24.35 -25.69 -13.47
CA ALA A 387 25.60 -25.10 -13.00
C ALA A 387 25.77 -25.17 -11.47
N GLY A 388 24.80 -25.74 -10.75
CA GLY A 388 24.89 -26.00 -9.31
C GLY A 388 24.19 -24.98 -8.42
N ALA A 389 23.21 -24.24 -8.92
CA ALA A 389 22.26 -23.52 -8.06
C ALA A 389 21.41 -24.51 -7.24
N ASP A 390 21.22 -24.23 -5.95
CA ASP A 390 20.39 -25.07 -5.07
C ASP A 390 18.91 -24.66 -5.13
N VAL A 391 18.65 -23.37 -5.35
CA VAL A 391 17.30 -22.79 -5.36
C VAL A 391 17.12 -21.87 -6.56
N VAL A 392 15.93 -21.91 -7.18
CA VAL A 392 15.48 -20.92 -8.16
C VAL A 392 14.11 -20.33 -7.81
N ASP A 393 13.93 -19.05 -8.10
CA ASP A 393 12.63 -18.36 -7.98
C ASP A 393 11.71 -18.71 -9.16
N VAL A 394 10.47 -19.07 -8.85
CA VAL A 394 9.39 -19.36 -9.82
C VAL A 394 8.07 -18.73 -9.36
N ALA A 395 7.12 -18.59 -10.28
CA ALA A 395 5.74 -18.22 -9.96
C ALA A 395 4.75 -19.26 -10.48
N ALA A 396 3.56 -19.32 -9.88
CA ALA A 396 2.43 -20.10 -10.41
C ALA A 396 2.21 -19.76 -11.90
N ASP A 397 1.82 -20.73 -12.73
CA ASP A 397 1.85 -20.55 -14.19
C ASP A 397 1.04 -19.33 -14.66
N ALA A 398 -0.19 -19.17 -14.16
CA ALA A 398 -1.06 -18.01 -14.41
C ALA A 398 -0.48 -16.65 -13.93
N MET A 399 0.52 -16.69 -13.05
CA MET A 399 1.21 -15.52 -12.48
C MET A 399 2.69 -15.46 -12.90
N SER A 400 3.08 -16.24 -13.91
CA SER A 400 4.46 -16.31 -14.41
C SER A 400 4.62 -15.66 -15.78
N GLY A 401 5.85 -15.65 -16.29
CA GLY A 401 6.20 -15.15 -17.61
C GLY A 401 6.14 -13.62 -17.72
N MET A 402 6.52 -13.12 -18.89
CA MET A 402 6.61 -11.67 -19.14
C MET A 402 7.49 -11.00 -18.07
N THR A 403 7.04 -9.92 -17.44
CA THR A 403 7.80 -9.25 -16.38
C THR A 403 7.85 -10.02 -15.07
N SER A 404 7.17 -11.16 -14.93
CA SER A 404 7.20 -12.02 -13.73
C SER A 404 8.38 -13.01 -13.76
N GLN A 405 8.44 -13.89 -12.76
CA GLN A 405 9.34 -15.03 -12.72
C GLN A 405 9.00 -16.10 -13.77
N PRO A 406 9.93 -17.01 -14.08
CA PRO A 406 9.67 -18.21 -14.87
C PRO A 406 8.55 -19.10 -14.29
N SER A 407 7.87 -19.84 -15.15
CA SER A 407 6.78 -20.75 -14.79
C SER A 407 7.24 -21.90 -13.90
N MET A 408 6.56 -22.07 -12.76
CA MET A 408 6.76 -23.19 -11.84
C MET A 408 6.49 -24.53 -12.54
N GLY A 409 5.36 -24.66 -13.24
CA GLY A 409 4.98 -25.88 -13.94
C GLY A 409 5.99 -26.27 -15.02
N ALA A 410 6.52 -25.30 -15.76
CA ALA A 410 7.57 -25.53 -16.74
C ALA A 410 8.86 -26.08 -16.10
N LEU A 411 9.32 -25.50 -14.98
CA LEU A 411 10.51 -25.98 -14.27
C LEU A 411 10.31 -27.39 -13.70
N VAL A 412 9.17 -27.63 -13.06
CA VAL A 412 8.81 -28.95 -12.53
C VAL A 412 8.78 -30.00 -13.65
N ALA A 413 8.15 -29.70 -14.78
CA ALA A 413 8.06 -30.63 -15.90
C ALA A 413 9.43 -30.91 -16.55
N CYS A 414 10.25 -29.87 -16.74
CA CYS A 414 11.55 -30.00 -17.42
C CYS A 414 12.60 -30.74 -16.57
N THR A 415 12.45 -30.76 -15.25
CA THR A 415 13.36 -31.43 -14.32
C THR A 415 12.93 -32.86 -13.95
N GLN A 416 11.71 -33.26 -14.32
CA GLN A 416 11.16 -34.58 -14.01
C GLN A 416 12.03 -35.72 -14.58
N GLY A 417 12.37 -36.70 -13.75
CA GLY A 417 13.21 -37.84 -14.16
C GLY A 417 14.69 -37.50 -14.37
N THR A 418 15.11 -36.28 -14.02
CA THR A 418 16.52 -35.86 -14.02
C THR A 418 17.06 -35.81 -12.58
N PRO A 419 18.39 -35.73 -12.36
CA PRO A 419 18.95 -35.49 -11.03
C PRO A 419 18.51 -34.19 -10.36
N LEU A 420 17.89 -33.27 -11.11
CA LEU A 420 17.39 -31.98 -10.64
C LEU A 420 15.89 -32.01 -10.30
N GLU A 421 15.25 -33.18 -10.29
CA GLU A 421 13.82 -33.32 -10.02
C GLU A 421 13.42 -32.65 -8.68
N THR A 422 12.37 -31.82 -8.72
CA THR A 422 11.90 -31.03 -7.57
C THR A 422 11.02 -31.82 -6.60
N GLY A 423 10.45 -32.94 -7.07
CA GLY A 423 9.51 -33.76 -6.32
C GLY A 423 8.13 -33.12 -6.10
N VAL A 424 7.81 -32.02 -6.78
CA VAL A 424 6.48 -31.38 -6.75
C VAL A 424 5.57 -32.05 -7.80
N PRO A 425 4.39 -32.59 -7.43
CA PRO A 425 3.48 -33.18 -8.41
C PRO A 425 2.86 -32.10 -9.32
N LEU A 426 2.95 -32.30 -10.64
CA LEU A 426 2.41 -31.34 -11.63
C LEU A 426 0.91 -31.05 -11.47
N GLU A 427 0.10 -32.05 -11.11
CA GLU A 427 -1.34 -31.86 -10.85
C GLU A 427 -1.59 -30.78 -9.79
N ARG A 428 -0.74 -30.71 -8.74
CA ARG A 428 -0.85 -29.69 -7.71
C ARG A 428 -0.49 -28.29 -8.21
N VAL A 429 0.45 -28.21 -9.17
CA VAL A 429 0.79 -26.96 -9.83
C VAL A 429 -0.36 -26.47 -10.70
N PHE A 430 -1.07 -27.38 -11.38
CA PHE A 430 -2.23 -27.04 -12.22
C PHE A 430 -3.39 -26.50 -11.40
N ASP A 431 -3.79 -27.18 -10.32
CA ASP A 431 -4.80 -26.69 -9.37
C ASP A 431 -4.44 -25.29 -8.82
N TYR A 432 -3.17 -25.10 -8.46
CA TYR A 432 -2.66 -23.83 -7.94
C TYR A 432 -2.75 -22.73 -9.01
N SER A 433 -2.39 -23.05 -10.26
CA SER A 433 -2.48 -22.12 -11.37
C SER A 433 -3.94 -21.80 -11.73
N GLU A 434 -4.87 -22.74 -11.67
CA GLU A 434 -6.29 -22.50 -11.99
C GLU A 434 -6.92 -21.49 -11.02
N TYR A 435 -6.60 -21.60 -9.73
CA TYR A 435 -6.99 -20.58 -8.74
C TYR A 435 -6.47 -19.20 -9.14
N TRP A 436 -5.19 -19.11 -9.50
CA TRP A 436 -4.56 -17.85 -9.86
C TRP A 436 -5.04 -17.29 -11.20
N GLU A 437 -5.43 -18.12 -12.16
CA GLU A 437 -6.05 -17.71 -13.42
C GLU A 437 -7.36 -16.96 -13.15
N GLY A 438 -8.25 -17.56 -12.34
CA GLY A 438 -9.49 -16.92 -11.92
C GLY A 438 -9.25 -15.64 -11.09
N THR A 439 -8.30 -15.71 -10.15
CA THR A 439 -7.95 -14.59 -9.27
C THR A 439 -7.36 -13.42 -10.04
N ARG A 440 -6.44 -13.66 -10.98
CA ARG A 440 -5.84 -12.64 -11.85
C ARG A 440 -6.90 -11.88 -12.64
N GLY A 441 -7.97 -12.57 -13.07
CA GLY A 441 -9.14 -11.94 -13.69
C GLY A 441 -9.81 -10.85 -12.83
N LEU A 442 -9.76 -10.94 -11.49
CA LEU A 442 -10.26 -9.89 -10.60
C LEU A 442 -9.42 -8.60 -10.66
N TYR A 443 -8.16 -8.71 -11.08
CA TYR A 443 -7.19 -7.63 -11.16
C TYR A 443 -6.96 -7.13 -12.59
N ALA A 444 -7.84 -7.46 -13.53
CA ALA A 444 -7.69 -7.11 -14.96
C ALA A 444 -7.41 -5.62 -15.21
N ALA A 445 -7.90 -4.74 -14.35
CA ALA A 445 -7.66 -3.29 -14.41
C ALA A 445 -6.21 -2.87 -14.16
N PHE A 446 -5.41 -3.74 -13.53
CA PHE A 446 -4.00 -3.53 -13.18
C PHE A 446 -3.04 -4.43 -13.97
N ASP A 447 -3.59 -5.31 -14.81
CA ASP A 447 -2.81 -6.31 -15.52
C ASP A 447 -1.94 -5.66 -16.59
N CYS A 448 -0.64 -5.95 -16.56
CA CYS A 448 0.32 -5.51 -17.56
C CYS A 448 -0.11 -5.89 -18.99
N THR A 449 -0.87 -6.99 -19.15
CA THR A 449 -1.40 -7.47 -20.43
C THR A 449 -2.40 -6.55 -21.10
N ALA A 450 -2.98 -5.62 -20.33
CA ALA A 450 -3.78 -4.55 -20.87
C ALA A 450 -2.96 -3.65 -21.81
N THR A 451 -1.63 -3.63 -21.65
CA THR A 451 -0.71 -2.83 -22.46
C THR A 451 0.44 -3.60 -23.12
N MET A 452 0.80 -4.79 -22.63
CA MET A 452 1.88 -5.64 -23.16
C MET A 452 1.42 -7.08 -23.35
N LYS A 453 1.36 -7.59 -24.58
CA LYS A 453 0.81 -8.94 -24.82
C LYS A 453 1.79 -10.10 -24.54
N SER A 454 3.07 -9.81 -24.38
CA SER A 454 4.12 -10.80 -24.16
C SER A 454 5.35 -10.17 -23.48
N GLY A 455 6.34 -10.99 -23.16
CA GLY A 455 7.70 -10.53 -22.86
C GLY A 455 8.33 -9.78 -24.06
N ASN A 456 9.45 -9.12 -23.80
CA ASN A 456 10.19 -8.32 -24.76
C ASN A 456 11.71 -8.49 -24.59
N SER A 457 12.38 -8.92 -25.65
CA SER A 457 13.84 -9.17 -25.65
C SER A 457 14.68 -7.90 -25.73
N ASP A 458 14.09 -6.74 -26.03
CA ASP A 458 14.79 -5.47 -25.99
C ASP A 458 15.26 -5.08 -24.57
N VAL A 459 14.84 -5.81 -23.54
CA VAL A 459 15.36 -5.70 -22.18
C VAL A 459 16.87 -5.93 -22.12
N TYR A 460 17.45 -6.71 -23.03
CA TYR A 460 18.91 -6.87 -23.13
C TYR A 460 19.63 -5.58 -23.56
N GLU A 461 18.91 -4.62 -24.14
CA GLU A 461 19.44 -3.28 -24.48
C GLU A 461 19.09 -2.25 -23.40
N ASN A 462 17.81 -2.19 -22.99
CA ASN A 462 17.31 -1.15 -22.09
C ASN A 462 17.52 -1.44 -20.60
N GLU A 463 17.66 -2.71 -20.23
CA GLU A 463 17.88 -3.17 -18.86
C GLU A 463 16.85 -2.61 -17.86
N ILE A 464 15.61 -2.36 -18.29
CA ILE A 464 14.51 -1.91 -17.44
C ILE A 464 13.98 -3.11 -16.63
N PRO A 465 14.00 -3.07 -15.29
CA PRO A 465 13.45 -4.15 -14.45
C PRO A 465 11.96 -4.35 -14.63
N GLY A 466 11.47 -5.56 -14.34
CA GLY A 466 10.07 -5.95 -14.57
C GLY A 466 9.03 -4.94 -14.06
N GLY A 467 8.97 -4.71 -12.74
CA GLY A 467 8.02 -3.76 -12.15
C GLY A 467 8.19 -2.31 -12.64
N GLN A 468 9.42 -1.89 -12.96
CA GLN A 468 9.66 -0.56 -13.52
C GLN A 468 9.17 -0.44 -14.97
N TYR A 469 9.24 -1.53 -15.75
CA TYR A 469 8.72 -1.54 -17.13
C TYR A 469 7.21 -1.27 -17.14
N THR A 470 6.45 -2.01 -16.32
CA THR A 470 5.00 -1.84 -16.19
C THR A 470 4.65 -0.41 -15.72
N ASN A 471 5.35 0.09 -14.70
CA ASN A 471 5.11 1.44 -14.16
C ASN A 471 5.46 2.56 -15.16
N LEU A 472 6.62 2.47 -15.81
CA LEU A 472 7.08 3.45 -16.80
C LEU A 472 6.13 3.49 -18.00
N HIS A 473 5.59 2.33 -18.40
CA HIS A 473 4.60 2.26 -19.45
C HIS A 473 3.29 2.96 -19.05
N PHE A 474 2.75 2.70 -17.85
CA PHE A 474 1.56 3.40 -17.35
C PHE A 474 1.78 4.92 -17.21
N GLN A 475 2.95 5.34 -16.74
CA GLN A 475 3.33 6.76 -16.65
C GLN A 475 3.42 7.42 -18.03
N ALA A 476 4.07 6.76 -19.00
CA ALA A 476 4.16 7.27 -20.36
C ALA A 476 2.77 7.45 -20.98
N HIS A 477 1.84 6.50 -20.79
CA HIS A 477 0.46 6.64 -21.28
C HIS A 477 -0.30 7.77 -20.59
N SER A 478 -0.17 7.94 -19.27
CA SER A 478 -0.85 9.02 -18.54
C SER A 478 -0.34 10.42 -18.90
N MET A 479 0.93 10.52 -19.31
CA MET A 479 1.56 11.77 -19.78
C MET A 479 1.37 12.03 -21.29
N GLY A 480 0.63 11.18 -22.01
CA GLY A 480 0.44 11.32 -23.46
C GLY A 480 1.66 10.91 -24.30
N LEU A 481 2.67 10.28 -23.70
CA LEU A 481 3.87 9.75 -24.34
C LEU A 481 3.75 8.28 -24.74
N GLY A 482 2.57 7.65 -24.59
CA GLY A 482 2.35 6.22 -24.86
C GLY A 482 2.73 5.82 -26.29
N SER A 483 2.44 6.65 -27.29
CA SER A 483 2.84 6.42 -28.70
C SER A 483 4.35 6.58 -28.93
N ARG A 484 5.07 7.24 -28.01
CA ARG A 484 6.51 7.50 -28.05
C ARG A 484 7.29 6.59 -27.11
N PHE A 485 6.71 5.48 -26.64
CA PHE A 485 7.37 4.60 -25.66
C PHE A 485 8.70 4.01 -26.16
N LYS A 486 8.86 3.83 -27.48
CA LYS A 486 10.16 3.45 -28.07
C LYS A 486 11.25 4.50 -27.82
N GLU A 487 10.90 5.78 -27.91
CA GLU A 487 11.81 6.89 -27.59
C GLU A 487 12.13 6.91 -26.10
N VAL A 488 11.16 6.64 -25.22
CA VAL A 488 11.37 6.52 -23.77
C VAL A 488 12.37 5.41 -23.45
N LYS A 489 12.26 4.23 -24.07
CA LYS A 489 13.23 3.14 -23.88
C LYS A 489 14.63 3.51 -24.36
N LYS A 490 14.74 4.19 -25.50
CA LYS A 490 16.04 4.69 -25.99
C LYS A 490 16.64 5.72 -25.03
N ALA A 491 15.83 6.66 -24.55
CA ALA A 491 16.25 7.65 -23.57
C ALA A 491 16.63 7.00 -22.23
N TYR A 492 16.05 5.86 -21.87
CA TYR A 492 16.42 5.09 -20.69
C TYR A 492 17.85 4.53 -20.78
N VAL A 493 18.24 4.01 -21.95
CA VAL A 493 19.63 3.60 -22.22
C VAL A 493 20.57 4.80 -22.13
N GLU A 494 20.21 5.91 -22.77
CA GLU A 494 21.01 7.15 -22.75
C GLU A 494 21.16 7.72 -21.33
N ALA A 495 20.08 7.71 -20.54
CA ALA A 495 20.06 8.13 -19.15
C ALA A 495 20.93 7.23 -18.26
N ASN A 496 20.88 5.91 -18.45
CA ASN A 496 21.75 4.97 -17.73
C ASN A 496 23.23 5.28 -17.98
N GLN A 497 23.59 5.50 -19.25
CA GLN A 497 24.95 5.85 -19.64
C GLN A 497 25.39 7.21 -19.08
N MET A 498 24.50 8.21 -19.11
CA MET A 498 24.74 9.54 -18.55
C MET A 498 24.97 9.48 -17.03
N LEU A 499 24.27 8.58 -16.33
CA LEU A 499 24.42 8.36 -14.89
C LEU A 499 25.58 7.41 -14.51
N GLY A 500 26.37 6.98 -15.49
CA GLY A 500 27.60 6.21 -15.28
C GLY A 500 27.44 4.70 -15.39
N ASP A 501 26.43 4.20 -16.10
CA ASP A 501 26.09 2.77 -16.24
C ASP A 501 25.80 2.12 -14.88
N LEU A 502 24.57 2.28 -14.39
CA LEU A 502 24.14 1.87 -13.06
C LEU A 502 23.57 0.46 -13.04
N ILE A 503 23.65 -0.15 -11.86
CA ILE A 503 22.72 -1.21 -11.46
C ILE A 503 21.34 -0.56 -11.28
N LYS A 504 20.32 -1.12 -11.93
CA LYS A 504 18.98 -0.53 -12.01
C LYS A 504 17.98 -1.43 -11.31
N VAL A 505 17.66 -1.11 -10.08
CA VAL A 505 16.61 -1.75 -9.26
C VAL A 505 16.01 -0.66 -8.37
N THR A 506 14.82 -0.83 -7.79
CA THR A 506 14.23 0.26 -6.99
C THR A 506 15.17 0.70 -5.85
N PRO A 507 15.53 1.99 -5.71
CA PRO A 507 15.01 3.16 -6.45
C PRO A 507 15.87 3.64 -7.65
N SER A 508 17.07 3.11 -7.89
CA SER A 508 17.94 3.52 -9.03
C SER A 508 17.27 3.36 -10.41
N SER A 509 16.45 2.33 -10.59
CA SER A 509 15.67 2.15 -11.83
C SER A 509 14.65 3.27 -12.09
N LYS A 510 14.06 3.83 -11.02
CA LYS A 510 13.18 5.01 -11.09
C LYS A 510 13.98 6.26 -11.44
N ILE A 511 15.15 6.45 -10.84
CA ILE A 511 16.03 7.60 -11.13
C ILE A 511 16.36 7.67 -12.62
N VAL A 512 16.75 6.54 -13.22
CA VAL A 512 17.00 6.45 -14.67
C VAL A 512 15.71 6.71 -15.46
N GLY A 513 14.56 6.20 -15.01
CA GLY A 513 13.26 6.40 -15.65
C GLY A 513 12.77 7.85 -15.63
N ASP A 514 12.95 8.56 -14.52
CA ASP A 514 12.60 9.97 -14.37
C ASP A 514 13.47 10.83 -15.31
N LEU A 515 14.77 10.54 -15.40
CA LEU A 515 15.68 11.21 -16.33
C LEU A 515 15.29 10.95 -17.79
N ALA A 516 14.97 9.69 -18.13
CA ALA A 516 14.57 9.32 -19.48
C ALA A 516 13.28 10.06 -19.92
N GLN A 517 12.27 10.11 -19.05
CA GLN A 517 11.04 10.84 -19.32
C GLN A 517 11.29 12.34 -19.45
N PHE A 518 12.09 12.91 -18.55
CA PHE A 518 12.50 14.32 -18.63
C PHE A 518 13.19 14.65 -19.96
N MET A 519 14.11 13.79 -20.42
CA MET A 519 14.79 13.96 -21.70
C MET A 519 13.80 13.93 -22.87
N VAL A 520 12.90 12.94 -22.91
CA VAL A 520 11.90 12.81 -24.00
C VAL A 520 10.90 13.96 -24.02
N GLN A 521 10.45 14.40 -22.85
CA GLN A 521 9.49 15.50 -22.70
C GLN A 521 10.08 16.83 -23.17
N ASN A 522 11.38 17.05 -22.92
CA ASN A 522 12.08 18.28 -23.29
C ASN A 522 12.81 18.18 -24.64
N GLY A 523 12.67 17.06 -25.37
CA GLY A 523 13.34 16.85 -26.67
C GLY A 523 14.87 16.82 -26.58
N LEU A 524 15.41 16.40 -25.45
CA LEU A 524 16.85 16.39 -25.17
C LEU A 524 17.48 15.07 -25.60
N THR A 525 18.62 15.16 -26.28
CA THR A 525 19.55 14.02 -26.44
C THR A 525 20.53 14.00 -25.28
N ARG A 526 21.19 12.87 -25.02
CA ARG A 526 22.28 12.79 -24.01
C ARG A 526 23.29 13.93 -24.13
N ALA A 527 23.82 14.16 -25.33
CA ALA A 527 24.87 15.17 -25.56
C ALA A 527 24.40 16.59 -25.20
N VAL A 528 23.15 16.92 -25.51
CA VAL A 528 22.56 18.22 -25.15
C VAL A 528 22.34 18.32 -23.65
N ALA A 529 21.80 17.26 -23.02
CA ALA A 529 21.56 17.23 -21.58
C ALA A 529 22.87 17.35 -20.75
N GLU A 530 23.96 16.71 -21.20
CA GLU A 530 25.28 16.81 -20.57
C GLU A 530 25.93 18.20 -20.79
N ALA A 531 25.76 18.79 -21.99
CA ALA A 531 26.27 20.12 -22.30
C ALA A 531 25.57 21.20 -21.47
N GLN A 532 24.24 21.13 -21.33
CA GLN A 532 23.40 22.09 -20.62
C GLN A 532 23.16 21.71 -19.15
N ALA A 533 23.94 20.80 -18.58
CA ALA A 533 23.68 20.27 -17.24
C ALA A 533 23.67 21.34 -16.12
N GLU A 534 24.33 22.48 -16.32
CA GLU A 534 24.33 23.61 -15.37
C GLU A 534 23.04 24.46 -15.45
N GLU A 535 22.31 24.40 -16.56
CA GLU A 535 21.13 25.23 -16.82
C GLU A 535 19.82 24.47 -16.59
N LEU A 536 19.84 23.14 -16.78
CA LEU A 536 18.67 22.29 -16.69
C LEU A 536 18.27 21.99 -15.24
N SER A 537 16.96 22.06 -14.97
CA SER A 537 16.36 21.60 -13.71
C SER A 537 16.07 20.11 -13.76
N PHE A 538 17.05 19.30 -13.35
CA PHE A 538 16.91 17.84 -13.33
C PHE A 538 15.83 17.38 -12.34
N PRO A 539 15.20 16.20 -12.59
CA PRO A 539 14.29 15.59 -11.62
C PRO A 539 14.94 15.44 -10.25
N ARG A 540 14.16 15.66 -9.18
CA ARG A 540 14.63 15.58 -7.79
C ARG A 540 15.34 14.25 -7.48
N SER A 541 14.82 13.14 -7.99
CA SER A 541 15.41 11.81 -7.82
C SER A 541 16.84 11.70 -8.38
N VAL A 542 17.11 12.35 -9.52
CA VAL A 542 18.43 12.41 -10.15
C VAL A 542 19.37 13.28 -9.31
N VAL A 543 18.89 14.43 -8.85
CA VAL A 543 19.67 15.32 -7.97
C VAL A 543 20.04 14.59 -6.67
N GLU A 544 19.07 13.96 -6.00
CA GLU A 544 19.31 13.22 -4.76
C GLU A 544 20.28 12.04 -4.94
N PHE A 545 20.20 11.33 -6.08
CA PHE A 545 21.19 10.32 -6.44
C PHE A 545 22.58 10.92 -6.53
N LEU A 546 22.76 11.99 -7.30
CA LEU A 546 24.06 12.65 -7.48
C LEU A 546 24.61 13.21 -6.16
N GLN A 547 23.74 13.62 -5.23
CA GLN A 547 24.14 14.02 -3.88
C GLN A 547 24.68 12.85 -3.06
N GLY A 548 24.31 11.61 -3.38
CA GLY A 548 24.74 10.39 -2.69
C GLY A 548 23.71 9.80 -1.74
N TYR A 549 22.45 10.26 -1.79
CA TYR A 549 21.40 9.80 -0.88
C TYR A 549 21.00 8.33 -1.05
N ILE A 550 21.46 7.60 -2.07
CA ILE A 550 21.15 6.16 -2.20
C ILE A 550 22.39 5.28 -2.12
N GLY A 551 23.52 5.84 -1.67
CA GLY A 551 24.82 5.19 -1.66
C GLY A 551 25.71 5.62 -2.83
N ILE A 552 26.87 4.98 -2.93
CA ILE A 552 27.90 5.30 -3.92
C ILE A 552 27.87 4.24 -5.03
N PRO A 553 27.69 4.63 -6.31
CA PRO A 553 27.68 3.66 -7.41
C PRO A 553 29.07 3.06 -7.64
N HIS A 554 29.12 1.82 -8.11
CA HIS A 554 30.37 1.19 -8.53
C HIS A 554 31.06 2.02 -9.62
N GLY A 555 32.36 2.33 -9.43
CA GLY A 555 33.13 3.23 -10.29
C GLY A 555 33.00 4.72 -9.96
N GLY A 556 32.21 5.08 -8.94
CA GLY A 556 31.99 6.47 -8.53
C GLY A 556 30.94 7.20 -9.38
N PHE A 557 30.65 8.44 -9.01
CA PHE A 557 29.68 9.27 -9.73
C PHE A 557 30.26 9.82 -11.04
N PRO A 558 29.42 10.06 -12.07
CA PRO A 558 29.88 10.61 -13.33
C PRO A 558 30.29 12.09 -13.18
N GLU A 559 31.57 12.39 -13.42
CA GLU A 559 32.09 13.76 -13.54
C GLU A 559 32.40 14.10 -15.01
N PRO A 560 32.20 15.35 -15.47
CA PRO A 560 31.82 16.54 -14.69
C PRO A 560 30.30 16.68 -14.44
N LEU A 561 29.47 15.70 -14.83
CA LEU A 561 28.02 15.80 -14.73
C LEU A 561 27.54 16.10 -13.30
N ARG A 562 28.02 15.34 -12.30
CA ARG A 562 27.67 15.55 -10.90
C ARG A 562 28.01 16.97 -10.45
N SER A 563 29.22 17.45 -10.74
CA SER A 563 29.64 18.81 -10.37
C SER A 563 28.73 19.88 -10.99
N LYS A 564 28.36 19.72 -12.27
CA LYS A 564 27.47 20.65 -12.98
C LYS A 564 26.05 20.71 -12.43
N VAL A 565 25.46 19.54 -12.15
CA VAL A 565 24.09 19.45 -11.64
C VAL A 565 24.00 19.93 -10.20
N LEU A 566 24.97 19.55 -9.35
CA LEU A 566 24.91 19.89 -7.94
C LEU A 566 25.35 21.32 -7.64
N LYS A 567 26.34 21.86 -8.36
CA LYS A 567 26.95 23.15 -8.05
C LYS A 567 27.40 23.18 -6.57
N ASP A 568 26.74 24.02 -5.76
CA ASP A 568 26.98 24.18 -4.32
C ASP A 568 26.04 23.34 -3.43
N LEU A 569 25.19 22.49 -4.02
CA LEU A 569 24.32 21.59 -3.26
C LEU A 569 25.14 20.61 -2.40
N PRO A 570 24.65 20.25 -1.20
CA PRO A 570 25.38 19.38 -0.29
C PRO A 570 25.58 18.00 -0.89
N ARG A 571 26.74 17.40 -0.59
CA ARG A 571 27.11 16.04 -0.97
C ARG A 571 27.20 15.19 0.27
N VAL A 572 26.67 13.97 0.19
CA VAL A 572 26.76 12.95 1.22
C VAL A 572 27.99 12.10 0.93
N GLU A 573 28.86 11.96 1.93
CA GLU A 573 29.99 11.03 1.90
C GLU A 573 29.65 9.77 2.71
N GLY A 574 30.07 8.60 2.22
CA GLY A 574 29.83 7.33 2.89
C GLY A 574 28.37 6.89 2.85
N ARG A 575 27.90 6.27 3.95
CA ARG A 575 26.53 5.76 4.06
C ARG A 575 25.59 6.85 4.59
N PRO A 576 24.51 7.23 3.88
CA PRO A 576 23.66 8.34 4.30
C PRO A 576 23.05 8.18 5.70
N GLY A 577 22.57 6.98 6.03
CA GLY A 577 21.95 6.68 7.33
C GLY A 577 22.89 6.80 8.53
N ALA A 578 24.22 6.65 8.32
CA ALA A 578 25.21 6.72 9.40
C ALA A 578 25.30 8.13 10.03
N SER A 579 24.91 9.16 9.29
CA SER A 579 24.93 10.55 9.75
C SER A 579 23.63 10.97 10.44
N LEU A 580 22.57 10.15 10.38
CA LEU A 580 21.28 10.48 10.95
C LEU A 580 21.27 10.16 12.45
N PRO A 581 20.73 11.06 13.31
CA PRO A 581 20.56 10.74 14.72
C PRO A 581 19.55 9.60 14.89
N PRO A 582 19.71 8.73 15.90
CA PRO A 582 18.74 7.68 16.21
C PRO A 582 17.33 8.25 16.37
N LEU A 583 16.34 7.57 15.79
CA LEU A 583 14.94 7.95 15.97
C LEU A 583 14.44 7.49 17.33
N ASP A 584 13.82 8.39 18.11
CA ASP A 584 13.17 8.03 19.37
C ASP A 584 11.80 7.39 19.10
N LEU A 585 11.79 6.06 19.07
CA LEU A 585 10.59 5.26 18.80
C LEU A 585 9.56 5.33 19.93
N GLN A 586 9.98 5.56 21.18
CA GLN A 586 9.06 5.69 22.33
C GLN A 586 8.32 7.02 22.29
N ALA A 587 9.03 8.10 21.93
CA ALA A 587 8.40 9.39 21.71
C ALA A 587 7.39 9.33 20.55
N LEU A 588 7.73 8.65 19.46
CA LEU A 588 6.83 8.45 18.31
C LEU A 588 5.58 7.63 18.70
N GLU A 589 5.74 6.56 19.47
CA GLU A 589 4.64 5.75 19.99
C GLU A 589 3.66 6.59 20.82
N LYS A 590 4.19 7.43 21.71
CA LYS A 590 3.38 8.33 22.54
C LYS A 590 2.62 9.36 21.70
N GLU A 591 3.29 9.99 20.73
CA GLU A 591 2.66 10.95 19.82
C GLU A 591 1.50 10.32 19.04
N LEU A 592 1.72 9.12 18.48
CA LEU A 592 0.71 8.40 17.70
C LEU A 592 -0.47 7.95 18.57
N THR A 593 -0.20 7.49 19.80
CA THR A 593 -1.23 7.11 20.77
C THR A 593 -2.10 8.30 21.15
N GLU A 594 -1.50 9.47 21.40
CA GLU A 594 -2.22 10.72 21.69
C GLU A 594 -3.06 11.20 20.50
N ARG A 595 -2.51 11.09 19.27
CA ARG A 595 -3.19 11.51 18.04
C ARG A 595 -4.42 10.65 17.72
N HIS A 596 -4.30 9.33 17.84
CA HIS A 596 -5.35 8.40 17.41
C HIS A 596 -6.27 7.94 18.55
N GLY A 597 -5.89 8.16 19.82
CA GLY A 597 -6.70 7.79 20.98
C GLY A 597 -6.81 6.28 21.18
N GLU A 598 -5.86 5.52 20.63
CA GLU A 598 -5.75 4.07 20.76
C GLU A 598 -4.28 3.69 20.96
N GLU A 599 -4.03 2.57 21.63
CA GLU A 599 -2.67 2.08 21.89
C GLU A 599 -2.00 1.67 20.57
N MET A 600 -0.78 2.16 20.35
CA MET A 600 0.01 1.87 19.14
C MET A 600 0.90 0.66 19.35
N THR A 601 0.86 -0.30 18.44
CA THR A 601 1.75 -1.45 18.48
C THR A 601 3.13 -1.13 17.89
N PRO A 602 4.17 -1.93 18.15
CA PRO A 602 5.48 -1.75 17.51
C PRO A 602 5.42 -1.71 15.98
N GLU A 603 4.51 -2.49 15.38
CA GLU A 603 4.23 -2.50 13.94
C GLU A 603 3.71 -1.15 13.44
N ASP A 604 2.79 -0.53 14.19
CA ASP A 604 2.24 0.80 13.87
C ASP A 604 3.35 1.86 13.94
N VAL A 605 4.17 1.83 14.99
CA VAL A 605 5.30 2.76 15.18
C VAL A 605 6.32 2.63 14.05
N LEU A 606 6.69 1.41 13.65
CA LEU A 606 7.62 1.19 12.55
C LEU A 606 7.03 1.58 11.20
N SER A 607 5.74 1.34 10.99
CA SER A 607 5.04 1.78 9.77
C SER A 607 5.05 3.31 9.65
N ALA A 608 4.82 4.01 10.76
CA ALA A 608 4.91 5.47 10.83
C ALA A 608 6.35 5.99 10.70
N ALA A 609 7.33 5.31 11.27
CA ALA A 609 8.75 5.68 11.16
C ALA A 609 9.26 5.59 9.71
N ILE A 610 8.84 4.55 8.97
CA ILE A 610 9.29 4.33 7.59
C ILE A 610 8.44 5.15 6.60
N TYR A 611 7.14 5.27 6.84
CA TYR A 611 6.15 5.88 5.93
C TYR A 611 5.15 6.78 6.69
N PRO A 612 5.57 7.92 7.25
CA PRO A 612 4.73 8.74 8.15
C PRO A 612 3.43 9.21 7.50
N ASP A 613 3.51 9.82 6.30
CA ASP A 613 2.33 10.34 5.59
C ASP A 613 1.38 9.23 5.13
N VAL A 614 1.94 8.09 4.73
CA VAL A 614 1.15 6.93 4.26
C VAL A 614 0.42 6.30 5.42
N PHE A 615 1.11 6.11 6.54
CA PHE A 615 0.53 5.55 7.75
C PHE A 615 -0.58 6.46 8.29
N SER A 616 -0.34 7.77 8.38
CA SER A 616 -1.38 8.72 8.78
C SER A 616 -2.61 8.64 7.88
N SER A 617 -2.40 8.66 6.55
CA SER A 617 -3.50 8.55 5.57
C SER A 617 -4.24 7.22 5.69
N PHE A 618 -3.51 6.13 5.94
CA PHE A 618 -4.07 4.79 6.15
C PHE A 618 -4.93 4.72 7.42
N LYS A 619 -4.47 5.27 8.54
CA LYS A 619 -5.23 5.33 9.81
C LYS A 619 -6.49 6.18 9.65
N ASP A 620 -6.40 7.35 9.00
CA ASP A 620 -7.57 8.21 8.74
C ASP A 620 -8.60 7.51 7.84
N PHE A 621 -8.13 6.82 6.81
CA PHE A 621 -9.00 6.11 5.88
C PHE A 621 -9.70 4.92 6.55
N THR A 622 -8.96 4.08 7.27
CA THR A 622 -9.51 2.91 7.98
C THR A 622 -10.37 3.29 9.17
N ALA A 623 -10.12 4.44 9.82
CA ALA A 623 -11.02 5.02 10.82
C ALA A 623 -12.40 5.31 10.22
N THR A 624 -12.46 5.70 8.94
CA THR A 624 -13.71 6.02 8.23
C THR A 624 -14.39 4.79 7.60
N PHE A 625 -13.60 3.90 6.98
CA PHE A 625 -14.11 2.85 6.09
C PHE A 625 -13.81 1.40 6.53
N GLY A 626 -12.82 1.18 7.41
CA GLY A 626 -12.34 -0.16 7.76
C GLY A 626 -13.34 -1.00 8.58
N PRO A 627 -13.22 -2.34 8.56
CA PRO A 627 -12.10 -3.16 8.05
C PRO A 627 -12.30 -3.69 6.62
N LEU A 628 -11.53 -3.19 5.63
CA LEU A 628 -11.75 -3.47 4.20
C LEU A 628 -11.19 -4.80 3.71
N ASP A 629 -10.27 -5.39 4.46
CA ASP A 629 -9.73 -6.74 4.29
C ASP A 629 -10.81 -7.83 4.30
N SER A 630 -11.97 -7.57 4.91
CA SER A 630 -13.14 -8.47 4.91
C SER A 630 -13.91 -8.51 3.59
N LEU A 631 -13.75 -7.51 2.71
CA LEU A 631 -14.45 -7.48 1.43
C LEU A 631 -13.73 -8.37 0.41
N ASN A 632 -14.48 -9.06 -0.43
CA ASN A 632 -13.90 -9.69 -1.61
C ASN A 632 -13.36 -8.62 -2.59
N THR A 633 -12.44 -9.02 -3.46
CA THR A 633 -11.69 -8.09 -4.31
C THR A 633 -12.56 -7.36 -5.31
N ARG A 634 -13.60 -8.00 -5.87
CA ARG A 634 -14.53 -7.33 -6.78
C ARG A 634 -15.31 -6.23 -6.07
N LEU A 635 -15.85 -6.51 -4.87
CA LEU A 635 -16.60 -5.53 -4.07
C LEU A 635 -15.69 -4.41 -3.57
N PHE A 636 -14.44 -4.71 -3.23
CA PHE A 636 -13.45 -3.70 -2.90
C PHE A 636 -13.20 -2.75 -4.09
N LEU A 637 -12.97 -3.30 -5.29
CA LEU A 637 -12.62 -2.49 -6.45
C LEU A 637 -13.82 -1.76 -7.07
N GLN A 638 -14.98 -2.40 -7.21
CA GLN A 638 -16.12 -1.86 -7.96
C GLN A 638 -17.37 -1.59 -7.14
N GLY A 639 -17.41 -2.04 -5.89
CA GLY A 639 -18.64 -2.06 -5.11
C GLY A 639 -19.69 -3.02 -5.68
N PRO A 640 -20.86 -3.09 -5.04
CA PRO A 640 -21.97 -3.93 -5.48
C PRO A 640 -22.81 -3.23 -6.54
N LYS A 641 -23.46 -4.01 -7.41
CA LYS A 641 -24.50 -3.53 -8.30
C LYS A 641 -25.82 -3.36 -7.54
N ILE A 642 -26.71 -2.53 -8.07
CA ILE A 642 -28.08 -2.42 -7.55
C ILE A 642 -28.76 -3.80 -7.63
N ALA A 643 -29.46 -4.17 -6.55
CA ALA A 643 -30.09 -5.46 -6.30
C ALA A 643 -29.14 -6.65 -6.11
N GLU A 644 -27.82 -6.43 -6.07
CA GLU A 644 -26.84 -7.48 -5.76
C GLU A 644 -26.83 -7.77 -4.25
N GLU A 645 -26.87 -9.06 -3.91
CA GLU A 645 -26.80 -9.59 -2.55
C GLU A 645 -25.49 -10.35 -2.36
N PHE A 646 -24.84 -10.16 -1.22
CA PHE A 646 -23.55 -10.76 -0.92
C PHE A 646 -23.32 -10.88 0.59
N GLU A 647 -22.35 -11.72 0.93
CA GLU A 647 -21.96 -12.01 2.31
C GLU A 647 -20.57 -11.43 2.62
N VAL A 648 -20.43 -10.88 3.83
CA VAL A 648 -19.15 -10.41 4.37
C VAL A 648 -18.92 -11.04 5.74
N GLU A 649 -17.89 -11.87 5.86
CA GLU A 649 -17.47 -12.44 7.14
C GLU A 649 -16.55 -11.46 7.87
N LEU A 650 -16.96 -10.96 9.03
CA LEU A 650 -16.15 -10.04 9.84
C LEU A 650 -15.18 -10.76 10.77
N GLU A 651 -15.62 -11.91 11.27
CA GLU A 651 -14.90 -12.83 12.16
C GLU A 651 -15.69 -14.14 12.16
N ARG A 652 -15.04 -15.22 12.61
CA ARG A 652 -15.65 -16.56 12.60
C ARG A 652 -17.03 -16.56 13.26
N GLY A 653 -18.06 -16.89 12.49
CA GLY A 653 -19.45 -16.95 12.94
C GLY A 653 -20.20 -15.61 12.95
N LYS A 654 -19.61 -14.51 12.45
CA LYS A 654 -20.28 -13.22 12.25
C LYS A 654 -20.26 -12.81 10.77
N THR A 655 -21.31 -13.23 10.06
CA THR A 655 -21.55 -12.88 8.65
C THR A 655 -22.57 -11.76 8.54
N LEU A 656 -22.30 -10.80 7.65
CA LEU A 656 -23.22 -9.76 7.23
C LEU A 656 -23.82 -10.15 5.88
N HIS A 657 -25.14 -10.24 5.80
CA HIS A 657 -25.89 -10.34 4.54
C HIS A 657 -26.26 -8.93 4.11
N ILE A 658 -25.70 -8.47 2.99
CA ILE A 658 -25.85 -7.10 2.49
C ILE A 658 -26.47 -7.16 1.10
N LYS A 659 -27.46 -6.30 0.87
CA LYS A 659 -28.04 -6.07 -0.46
C LYS A 659 -28.06 -4.59 -0.79
N ALA A 660 -27.51 -4.19 -1.93
CA ALA A 660 -27.59 -2.81 -2.40
C ALA A 660 -28.96 -2.56 -3.05
N LEU A 661 -29.67 -1.51 -2.64
CA LEU A 661 -31.07 -1.28 -3.05
C LEU A 661 -31.23 -0.12 -4.04
N ALA A 662 -30.67 1.04 -3.74
CA ALA A 662 -30.83 2.24 -4.56
C ALA A 662 -29.80 3.33 -4.22
N ILE A 663 -29.59 4.26 -5.16
CA ILE A 663 -28.85 5.51 -4.96
C ILE A 663 -29.81 6.65 -5.35
N THR A 664 -29.92 7.68 -4.52
CA THR A 664 -30.74 8.86 -4.85
C THR A 664 -30.01 9.84 -5.75
N ASP A 665 -30.77 10.80 -6.27
CA ASP A 665 -30.21 12.01 -6.88
C ASP A 665 -29.39 12.82 -5.87
N LEU A 666 -28.58 13.73 -6.43
CA LEU A 666 -27.75 14.66 -5.67
C LEU A 666 -28.64 15.63 -4.88
N ASN A 667 -28.43 15.70 -3.58
CA ASN A 667 -29.11 16.66 -2.73
C ASN A 667 -28.44 18.05 -2.79
N ARG A 668 -29.06 19.05 -2.14
CA ARG A 668 -28.55 20.43 -2.10
C ARG A 668 -27.18 20.58 -1.42
N THR A 669 -26.72 19.59 -0.66
CA THR A 669 -25.42 19.60 0.00
C THR A 669 -24.35 18.83 -0.79
N GLY A 670 -24.63 18.42 -2.03
CA GLY A 670 -23.69 17.69 -2.88
C GLY A 670 -23.51 16.21 -2.46
N GLN A 671 -24.51 15.63 -1.80
CA GLN A 671 -24.49 14.25 -1.33
C GLN A 671 -25.60 13.41 -1.97
N ARG A 672 -25.33 12.12 -2.15
CA ARG A 672 -26.32 11.10 -2.54
C ARG A 672 -26.59 10.18 -1.38
N GLN A 673 -27.83 9.71 -1.24
CA GLN A 673 -28.19 8.72 -0.25
C GLN A 673 -28.15 7.34 -0.91
N VAL A 674 -27.40 6.41 -0.33
CA VAL A 674 -27.30 5.02 -0.77
C VAL A 674 -28.05 4.14 0.22
N PHE A 675 -28.96 3.31 -0.28
CA PHE A 675 -29.77 2.39 0.51
C PHE A 675 -29.23 0.96 0.41
N PHE A 676 -29.14 0.31 1.56
CA PHE A 676 -28.76 -1.09 1.69
C PHE A 676 -29.78 -1.83 2.56
N GLU A 677 -29.99 -3.11 2.31
CA GLU A 677 -30.49 -4.04 3.30
C GLU A 677 -29.30 -4.70 4.01
N LEU A 678 -29.29 -4.73 5.34
CA LEU A 678 -28.27 -5.39 6.14
C LEU A 678 -28.96 -6.31 7.13
N ASN A 679 -28.79 -7.63 6.98
CA ASN A 679 -29.44 -8.67 7.78
C ASN A 679 -30.96 -8.44 7.91
N GLY A 680 -31.63 -8.16 6.77
CA GLY A 680 -33.07 -7.87 6.71
C GLY A 680 -33.50 -6.49 7.18
N GLN A 681 -32.57 -5.60 7.57
CA GLN A 681 -32.88 -4.24 8.00
C GLN A 681 -32.44 -3.19 6.98
N LEU A 682 -33.33 -2.26 6.64
CA LEU A 682 -33.00 -1.11 5.80
C LEU A 682 -31.99 -0.19 6.51
N ARG A 683 -30.94 0.14 5.78
CA ARG A 683 -29.89 1.09 6.14
C ARG A 683 -29.73 2.09 5.02
N SER A 684 -29.35 3.31 5.39
CA SER A 684 -28.99 4.33 4.42
C SER A 684 -27.73 5.05 4.85
N ILE A 685 -26.88 5.40 3.90
CA ILE A 685 -25.67 6.17 4.11
C ILE A 685 -25.69 7.38 3.18
N LEU A 686 -25.37 8.56 3.73
CA LEU A 686 -25.14 9.76 2.93
C LEU A 686 -23.68 9.78 2.46
N VAL A 687 -23.49 9.89 1.17
CA VAL A 687 -22.19 9.83 0.51
C VAL A 687 -21.99 11.13 -0.26
N LYS A 688 -20.86 11.80 -0.03
CA LYS A 688 -20.48 12.99 -0.79
C LYS A 688 -20.10 12.60 -2.22
N ASP A 689 -20.72 13.25 -3.21
CA ASP A 689 -20.39 13.07 -4.62
C ASP A 689 -19.25 14.01 -4.98
N THR A 690 -18.04 13.47 -4.99
CA THR A 690 -16.81 14.24 -5.19
C THR A 690 -16.65 14.75 -6.61
N GLN A 691 -17.29 14.12 -7.60
CA GLN A 691 -17.25 14.58 -8.99
C GLN A 691 -18.21 15.74 -9.18
N ALA A 692 -19.47 15.59 -8.75
CA ALA A 692 -20.45 16.66 -8.83
C ALA A 692 -20.01 17.89 -8.05
N MET A 693 -19.35 17.72 -6.91
CA MET A 693 -18.86 18.85 -6.12
C MET A 693 -17.68 19.61 -6.74
N LYS A 694 -16.94 19.04 -7.70
CA LYS A 694 -15.97 19.83 -8.48
C LYS A 694 -16.66 20.84 -9.39
N GLU A 695 -17.91 20.58 -9.76
CA GLU A 695 -18.75 21.46 -10.58
C GLU A 695 -19.63 22.40 -9.72
N MET A 696 -19.88 22.06 -8.45
CA MET A 696 -20.65 22.89 -7.52
C MET A 696 -19.78 23.95 -6.83
N HIS A 697 -19.89 25.20 -7.25
CA HIS A 697 -19.38 26.34 -6.50
C HIS A 697 -20.36 26.72 -5.38
N PHE A 698 -20.12 26.25 -4.16
CA PHE A 698 -20.86 26.72 -2.98
C PHE A 698 -20.27 28.05 -2.50
N HIS A 699 -21.02 29.12 -2.69
CA HIS A 699 -20.69 30.43 -2.15
C HIS A 699 -21.29 30.57 -0.74
N PRO A 700 -20.49 30.97 0.26
CA PRO A 700 -21.03 31.34 1.57
C PRO A 700 -22.12 32.39 1.39
N LYS A 701 -23.24 32.31 2.12
CA LYS A 701 -24.25 33.37 2.10
C LYS A 701 -23.94 34.42 3.17
N ALA A 702 -24.25 35.68 2.91
CA ALA A 702 -24.16 36.74 3.90
C ALA A 702 -25.23 36.57 4.98
N LEU A 703 -24.82 36.65 6.25
CA LEU A 703 -25.71 36.61 7.40
C LEU A 703 -26.42 37.96 7.56
N LYS A 704 -27.75 37.96 7.49
CA LYS A 704 -28.57 39.21 7.50
C LYS A 704 -28.46 40.01 8.80
N ASP A 705 -28.08 39.36 9.88
CA ASP A 705 -27.83 39.92 11.21
C ASP A 705 -26.42 40.53 11.37
N VAL A 706 -25.50 40.28 10.44
CA VAL A 706 -24.12 40.81 10.48
C VAL A 706 -23.96 41.93 9.46
N LYS A 707 -24.05 43.19 9.92
CA LYS A 707 -23.95 44.39 9.07
C LYS A 707 -22.67 44.47 8.20
N GLY A 708 -21.57 43.90 8.68
CA GLY A 708 -20.29 43.89 7.97
C GLY A 708 -20.22 42.86 6.82
N GLN A 709 -21.18 41.93 6.71
CA GLN A 709 -21.21 40.95 5.62
C GLN A 709 -22.06 41.44 4.46
N ILE A 710 -21.42 41.63 3.30
CA ILE A 710 -22.08 42.16 2.11
C ILE A 710 -22.45 41.00 1.19
N GLY A 711 -23.74 40.72 1.07
CA GLY A 711 -24.29 39.71 0.16
C GLY A 711 -24.59 40.27 -1.23
N ALA A 712 -24.65 39.39 -2.23
CA ALA A 712 -25.08 39.70 -3.57
C ALA A 712 -26.58 40.03 -3.57
N PRO A 713 -27.00 41.23 -4.01
CA PRO A 713 -28.41 41.64 -3.94
C PRO A 713 -29.30 40.86 -4.92
N MET A 714 -28.69 40.22 -5.92
CA MET A 714 -29.36 39.41 -6.93
C MET A 714 -28.36 38.42 -7.54
N PRO A 715 -28.83 37.31 -8.12
CA PRO A 715 -27.98 36.45 -8.93
C PRO A 715 -27.36 37.22 -10.10
N GLY A 716 -26.07 37.03 -10.37
CA GLY A 716 -25.35 37.75 -11.41
C GLY A 716 -23.86 37.42 -11.47
N LYS A 717 -23.21 37.82 -12.56
CA LYS A 717 -21.78 37.59 -12.80
C LYS A 717 -20.96 38.81 -12.35
N VAL A 718 -19.88 38.61 -11.59
CA VAL A 718 -18.96 39.68 -11.19
C VAL A 718 -18.18 40.18 -12.40
N ILE A 719 -18.39 41.44 -12.77
CA ILE A 719 -17.70 42.09 -13.90
C ILE A 719 -16.43 42.79 -13.43
N ASP A 720 -16.50 43.42 -12.26
CA ASP A 720 -15.40 44.22 -11.74
C ASP A 720 -15.43 44.30 -10.21
N ILE A 721 -14.25 44.39 -9.59
CA ILE A 721 -14.08 44.54 -8.14
C ILE A 721 -13.34 45.86 -7.92
N LYS A 722 -13.97 46.78 -7.16
CA LYS A 722 -13.53 48.18 -7.03
C LYS A 722 -12.67 48.44 -5.79
N VAL A 723 -12.47 47.43 -4.95
CA VAL A 723 -11.79 47.54 -3.65
C VAL A 723 -10.84 46.37 -3.44
N GLU A 724 -9.85 46.56 -2.58
CA GLU A 724 -8.88 45.54 -2.17
C GLU A 724 -9.01 45.26 -0.67
N ALA A 725 -8.56 44.08 -0.23
CA ALA A 725 -8.51 43.76 1.20
C ALA A 725 -7.57 44.73 1.94
N GLY A 726 -7.99 45.24 3.09
CA GLY A 726 -7.29 46.26 3.87
C GLY A 726 -7.65 47.71 3.49
N ALA A 727 -8.41 47.95 2.43
CA ALA A 727 -8.82 49.30 2.04
C ALA A 727 -9.91 49.86 2.97
N LYS A 728 -9.81 51.16 3.31
CA LYS A 728 -10.89 51.89 3.99
C LYS A 728 -11.99 52.25 2.99
N VAL A 729 -13.23 52.02 3.36
CA VAL A 729 -14.41 52.35 2.54
C VAL A 729 -15.39 53.23 3.30
N ALA A 730 -15.97 54.20 2.60
CA ALA A 730 -17.05 55.03 3.11
C ALA A 730 -18.42 54.39 2.82
N LYS A 731 -19.43 54.76 3.61
CA LYS A 731 -20.83 54.38 3.32
C LYS A 731 -21.24 54.90 1.93
N GLY A 732 -21.80 54.03 1.11
CA GLY A 732 -22.21 54.31 -0.27
C GLY A 732 -21.10 54.13 -1.31
N GLN A 733 -19.87 53.83 -0.90
CA GLN A 733 -18.76 53.60 -1.83
C GLN A 733 -18.99 52.32 -2.65
N PRO A 734 -18.77 52.33 -3.98
CA PRO A 734 -18.80 51.14 -4.82
C PRO A 734 -17.79 50.07 -4.39
N LEU A 735 -18.26 48.83 -4.30
CA LEU A 735 -17.48 47.66 -3.89
C LEU A 735 -17.20 46.72 -5.06
N CYS A 736 -18.24 46.36 -5.82
CA CYS A 736 -18.11 45.55 -7.04
C CYS A 736 -19.25 45.84 -8.02
N VAL A 737 -19.12 45.34 -9.24
CA VAL A 737 -20.14 45.42 -10.29
C VAL A 737 -20.59 44.02 -10.67
N LEU A 738 -21.90 43.77 -10.59
CA LEU A 738 -22.53 42.53 -11.02
C LEU A 738 -23.27 42.75 -12.34
N SER A 739 -23.27 41.77 -13.23
CA SER A 739 -24.07 41.76 -14.46
C SER A 739 -25.08 40.63 -14.41
N ALA A 740 -26.35 40.96 -14.58
CA ALA A 740 -27.45 40.01 -14.72
C ALA A 740 -28.36 40.45 -15.86
N MET A 741 -28.69 39.53 -16.78
CA MET A 741 -29.56 39.82 -17.94
C MET A 741 -29.12 41.05 -18.76
N LYS A 742 -27.80 41.25 -18.92
CA LYS A 742 -27.17 42.41 -19.60
C LYS A 742 -27.36 43.75 -18.90
N MET A 743 -27.83 43.76 -17.65
CA MET A 743 -27.88 44.94 -16.79
C MET A 743 -26.76 44.88 -15.75
N GLU A 744 -26.01 45.98 -15.62
CA GLU A 744 -24.96 46.13 -14.62
C GLU A 744 -25.51 46.80 -13.36
N THR A 745 -25.25 46.18 -12.20
CA THR A 745 -25.64 46.65 -10.88
C THR A 745 -24.40 46.86 -10.04
N VAL A 746 -24.21 48.07 -9.52
CA VAL A 746 -23.12 48.40 -8.62
C VAL A 746 -23.52 48.07 -7.19
N VAL A 747 -22.77 47.19 -6.53
CA VAL A 747 -22.94 46.89 -5.11
C VAL A 747 -22.14 47.91 -4.30
N THR A 748 -22.79 48.60 -3.37
CA THR A 748 -22.19 49.68 -2.57
C THR A 748 -22.10 49.32 -1.09
N SER A 749 -21.15 49.91 -0.38
CA SER A 749 -20.99 49.69 1.06
C SER A 749 -22.16 50.25 1.89
N PRO A 750 -22.78 49.48 2.79
CA PRO A 750 -23.83 49.98 3.68
C PRO A 750 -23.29 50.74 4.91
N MET A 751 -21.98 50.66 5.18
CA MET A 751 -21.31 51.27 6.32
C MET A 751 -19.92 51.81 5.97
N GLU A 752 -19.36 52.63 6.85
CA GLU A 752 -17.93 52.94 6.83
C GLU A 752 -17.16 51.85 7.57
N GLY A 753 -15.94 51.55 7.13
CA GLY A 753 -15.10 50.51 7.75
C GLY A 753 -13.91 50.13 6.89
N THR A 754 -13.23 49.03 7.26
CA THR A 754 -12.09 48.48 6.51
C THR A 754 -12.47 47.14 5.90
N ILE A 755 -12.17 46.92 4.62
CA ILE A 755 -12.41 45.63 3.97
C ILE A 755 -11.52 44.57 4.62
N ARG A 756 -12.13 43.63 5.34
CA ARG A 756 -11.40 42.53 5.97
C ARG A 756 -11.03 41.46 4.96
N LYS A 757 -11.98 41.06 4.12
CA LYS A 757 -11.83 39.95 3.17
C LYS A 757 -12.78 40.07 2.00
N ILE A 758 -12.31 39.73 0.81
CA ILE A 758 -13.12 39.63 -0.41
C ILE A 758 -13.25 38.14 -0.75
N HIS A 759 -14.48 37.67 -0.97
CA HIS A 759 -14.81 36.24 -1.19
C HIS A 759 -15.12 35.91 -2.65
N VAL A 760 -15.05 36.91 -3.54
CA VAL A 760 -15.40 36.77 -4.96
C VAL A 760 -14.23 37.13 -5.87
N THR A 761 -14.24 36.61 -7.09
CA THR A 761 -13.26 36.89 -8.15
C THR A 761 -13.95 37.43 -9.39
N LYS A 762 -13.20 38.04 -10.31
CA LYS A 762 -13.73 38.47 -11.60
C LYS A 762 -14.26 37.26 -12.37
N ASP A 763 -15.36 37.47 -13.10
CA ASP A 763 -16.10 36.46 -13.87
C ASP A 763 -16.86 35.39 -13.05
N MET A 764 -16.81 35.47 -11.73
CA MET A 764 -17.51 34.56 -10.83
C MET A 764 -19.03 34.76 -10.90
N ILE A 765 -19.81 33.67 -10.91
CA ILE A 765 -21.28 33.71 -10.92
C ILE A 765 -21.77 33.58 -9.49
N LEU A 766 -22.61 34.53 -9.07
CA LEU A 766 -23.21 34.57 -7.74
C LEU A 766 -24.71 34.29 -7.83
N GLU A 767 -25.23 33.65 -6.81
CA GLU A 767 -26.64 33.62 -6.48
C GLU A 767 -27.02 34.77 -5.53
N GLY A 768 -28.32 34.99 -5.32
CA GLY A 768 -28.78 35.94 -4.31
C GLY A 768 -28.28 35.57 -2.92
N ASP A 769 -27.94 36.59 -2.13
CA ASP A 769 -27.36 36.52 -0.79
C ASP A 769 -25.93 35.92 -0.72
N ASP A 770 -25.26 35.58 -1.83
CA ASP A 770 -23.85 35.13 -1.80
C ASP A 770 -22.92 36.21 -1.24
N LEU A 771 -22.06 35.84 -0.30
CA LEU A 771 -21.14 36.73 0.37
C LEU A 771 -20.08 37.24 -0.61
N ILE A 772 -20.09 38.55 -0.83
CA ILE A 772 -19.15 39.27 -1.67
C ILE A 772 -17.89 39.63 -0.87
N LEU A 773 -18.07 40.27 0.28
CA LEU A 773 -16.96 40.72 1.13
C LEU A 773 -17.39 40.98 2.58
N GLU A 774 -16.40 41.16 3.45
CA GLU A 774 -16.54 41.52 4.86
C GLU A 774 -15.93 42.89 5.14
N ILE A 775 -16.64 43.71 5.93
CA ILE A 775 -16.24 45.04 6.40
C ILE A 775 -16.18 44.99 7.93
N GLU A 776 -15.05 45.41 8.50
CA GLU A 776 -14.84 45.63 9.94
C GLU A 776 -15.00 47.10 10.31
#